data_AF-A0A2T1K687-F1
#
_entry.id   AF-A0A2T1K687-F1
#
_cell.length_a   1.000
_cell.length_b   1.000
_cell.length_c   1.000
_cell.angle_alpha   90.00
_cell.angle_beta   90.00
_cell.angle_gamma   90.00
#
_symmetry.space_group_name_H-M   'P 1'
#
loop_
_entity.id
_entity.type
_entity.pdbx_description
1 polymer ?
#
loop_
_entity_poly.entity_id
_entity_poly.type
_entity_poly.pdbx_seq_one_letter_code
_entity_poly.pdbx_strand_id
1 'polypeptide(L)'
;MHAPFFWSITMTMQLEAAPAAPSMPATGDLFNPADSESDLSFSLQDFVTEFGDELLDSLNRANPPVYNGVPRANRQLVLASLKRQLFPAQAEVVHAAAELLVNQGERAAIVNGEMGTGKTTVGIALGAVLNAEGYRRTLVLSPPHLVYKWRREILETVAGAKVWVLNGPDTLLKLIKLREQLNVPAEGQEFFIIGRVRMRMGFHWKPAFVRKRTRYGMVGACPHCGTMVTDLDGEPVSALELEAEETRRKCHVCDGALWTLMRPRSLSGSDQSSAVLRALKRIPTIGEATANKLMKTFGDSFLASMLGDNLHNFINLMDERGELVFSDRQAQRMERAMSSMEFGFGEGGYQPSEYVKRYLPQSTFDLLIADEAHEYKTGGSAQGQAMGVIAAKARKTVLLTGTLMGGYADDLFHLLFRALPARMIEDGYRPSASGSMNAAAMAFMRDHGVLKDIYSESNGPAHKTAKGSKITVRTVKAPGFGPKGVLRCVLPYTIFLKLRDIGGVLPPYDEEFREVAMDAGQADAYRNLAASLTAELKEALRKRDTTLLGVVLNVLLAWSDCCFRAETVRHPRTRQVLAFTPAQFNELEIMPKERELIDICREEKAAGRKTLVYSVYTGTRDTTSRLKMLLEQEGFRVAVLRASVDASRREDWIAEQLDRGIDVLITNPELVKTGLDLLEFPTIVFMQSGWNIYTLQQAARRSWRIGQKQHVKVIYLGYAATSQMTCLALMAKKILVSQSTSGDVPESGLDVLNQDGDSIEVALARQLVAA
;
A
#
# COMPACT_ATOMS: atom_id res chain seq x y z
N MET A 1 -19.86 -49.19 10.88
CA MET A 1 -21.00 -49.89 10.25
C MET A 1 -22.18 -48.92 10.20
N HIS A 2 -22.32 -48.19 9.10
CA HIS A 2 -23.53 -47.43 8.81
C HIS A 2 -23.79 -47.59 7.31
N ALA A 3 -24.91 -48.23 7.00
CA ALA A 3 -25.63 -48.10 5.75
C ALA A 3 -27.09 -47.81 6.13
N PRO A 4 -27.73 -46.91 5.39
CA PRO A 4 -29.00 -47.28 4.80
C PRO A 4 -29.06 -46.99 3.30
N PHE A 5 -29.97 -47.73 2.68
CA PHE A 5 -30.33 -47.84 1.27
C PHE A 5 -30.83 -46.54 0.62
N PHE A 6 -30.62 -46.37 -0.68
CA PHE A 6 -31.69 -46.22 -1.69
C PHE A 6 -31.18 -46.56 -3.10
N TRP A 7 -32.10 -46.97 -3.97
CA TRP A 7 -31.95 -47.84 -5.15
C TRP A 7 -31.24 -47.25 -6.39
N SER A 8 -30.62 -48.16 -7.14
CA SER A 8 -29.96 -47.98 -8.45
C SER A 8 -30.92 -48.31 -9.60
N ILE A 9 -31.06 -47.40 -10.57
CA ILE A 9 -31.50 -47.70 -11.94
C ILE A 9 -30.48 -47.09 -12.90
N THR A 10 -29.75 -47.97 -13.56
CA THR A 10 -28.74 -47.68 -14.58
C THR A 10 -29.44 -47.39 -15.90
N MET A 11 -29.17 -46.23 -16.51
CA MET A 11 -29.55 -45.96 -17.90
C MET A 11 -28.31 -45.61 -18.72
N THR A 12 -27.88 -46.58 -19.51
CA THR A 12 -26.82 -46.52 -20.51
C THR A 12 -27.35 -45.74 -21.72
N MET A 13 -26.67 -44.68 -22.16
CA MET A 13 -26.90 -44.10 -23.49
C MET A 13 -25.61 -44.17 -24.30
N GLN A 14 -25.64 -45.07 -25.29
CA GLN A 14 -24.67 -45.19 -26.36
C GLN A 14 -24.82 -44.01 -27.32
N LEU A 15 -23.68 -43.45 -27.74
CA LEU A 15 -23.59 -42.51 -28.85
C LEU A 15 -23.89 -43.25 -30.17
N GLU A 16 -24.95 -42.86 -30.87
CA GLU A 16 -25.15 -43.15 -32.29
C GLU A 16 -25.08 -41.87 -33.12
N ALA A 17 -24.33 -41.95 -34.21
CA ALA A 17 -24.05 -40.86 -35.14
C ALA A 17 -25.27 -40.50 -36.00
N ALA A 18 -25.51 -39.21 -36.19
CA ALA A 18 -26.56 -38.71 -37.08
C ALA A 18 -26.15 -38.83 -38.58
N PRO A 19 -27.10 -39.14 -39.49
CA PRO A 19 -26.83 -39.33 -40.92
C PRO A 19 -26.80 -38.00 -41.70
N ALA A 20 -26.09 -38.03 -42.84
CA ALA A 20 -25.89 -36.90 -43.75
C ALA A 20 -27.19 -36.43 -44.44
N ALA A 21 -27.37 -35.11 -44.55
CA ALA A 21 -28.44 -34.48 -45.33
C ALA A 21 -27.99 -34.19 -46.79
N PRO A 22 -28.93 -34.18 -47.77
CA PRO A 22 -28.64 -34.28 -49.19
C PRO A 22 -28.29 -32.94 -49.86
N SER A 23 -27.59 -33.02 -50.99
CA SER A 23 -27.25 -31.91 -51.88
C SER A 23 -28.47 -31.37 -52.64
N MET A 24 -28.52 -30.04 -52.81
CA MET A 24 -29.47 -29.32 -53.67
C MET A 24 -28.71 -28.30 -54.54
N PRO A 25 -29.24 -27.95 -55.73
CA PRO A 25 -28.47 -27.66 -56.94
C PRO A 25 -28.08 -26.19 -57.12
N ALA A 26 -27.09 -25.97 -57.97
CA ALA A 26 -26.65 -24.67 -58.45
C ALA A 26 -27.57 -24.12 -59.56
N THR A 27 -27.92 -22.84 -59.45
CA THR A 27 -28.35 -21.85 -60.47
C THR A 27 -28.70 -20.61 -59.64
N GLY A 28 -28.32 -19.37 -59.90
CA GLY A 28 -27.87 -18.63 -61.07
C GLY A 28 -28.37 -17.19 -60.82
N ASP A 29 -27.49 -16.21 -60.97
CA ASP A 29 -27.64 -14.75 -60.78
C ASP A 29 -29.05 -14.16 -60.65
N LEU A 30 -29.24 -13.32 -59.61
CA LEU A 30 -30.04 -12.07 -59.60
C LEU A 30 -30.03 -11.46 -58.18
N PHE A 31 -28.97 -10.72 -57.82
CA PHE A 31 -29.06 -9.68 -56.79
C PHE A 31 -28.38 -8.42 -57.33
N ASN A 32 -29.23 -7.47 -57.69
CA ASN A 32 -28.89 -6.14 -58.16
C ASN A 32 -28.70 -5.24 -56.90
N PRO A 33 -27.52 -4.69 -56.61
CA PRO A 33 -27.25 -3.99 -55.36
C PRO A 33 -27.61 -2.50 -55.45
N ALA A 34 -28.89 -2.18 -55.68
CA ALA A 34 -29.33 -0.79 -55.81
C ALA A 34 -30.59 -0.39 -55.01
N ASP A 35 -31.29 -1.31 -54.32
CA ASP A 35 -32.54 -0.97 -53.62
C ASP A 35 -32.62 -1.57 -52.19
N SER A 36 -31.64 -1.24 -51.34
CA SER A 36 -31.75 -1.44 -49.88
C SER A 36 -30.88 -0.43 -49.13
N GLU A 37 -31.23 0.85 -49.24
CA GLU A 37 -30.76 1.89 -48.30
C GLU A 37 -31.95 2.37 -47.45
N SER A 38 -31.67 2.56 -46.15
CA SER A 38 -32.56 2.63 -44.97
C SER A 38 -32.99 1.23 -44.47
N ASP A 39 -32.61 0.77 -43.28
CA ASP A 39 -32.64 1.49 -42.02
C ASP A 39 -31.78 0.82 -40.92
N LEU A 40 -31.19 1.66 -40.06
CA LEU A 40 -30.67 1.37 -38.71
C LEU A 40 -29.21 0.87 -38.57
N SER A 41 -28.24 1.65 -39.04
CA SER A 41 -26.92 1.69 -38.37
C SER A 41 -26.97 2.71 -37.23
N PHE A 42 -27.41 2.28 -36.05
CA PHE A 42 -27.33 3.11 -34.85
C PHE A 42 -25.87 3.26 -34.40
N SER A 43 -25.40 4.49 -34.16
CA SER A 43 -24.17 4.65 -33.40
C SER A 43 -24.42 4.23 -31.95
N LEU A 44 -23.40 3.72 -31.26
CA LEU A 44 -23.53 3.36 -29.85
C LEU A 44 -23.95 4.56 -28.98
N GLN A 45 -23.53 5.77 -29.37
CA GLN A 45 -23.93 7.01 -28.70
C GLN A 45 -25.41 7.31 -28.89
N ASP A 46 -25.93 7.19 -30.12
CA ASP A 46 -27.34 7.42 -30.41
C ASP A 46 -28.22 6.36 -29.73
N PHE A 47 -27.78 5.10 -29.73
CA PHE A 47 -28.48 4.02 -29.02
C PHE A 47 -28.51 4.23 -27.50
N VAL A 48 -27.41 4.64 -26.89
CA VAL A 48 -27.37 4.94 -25.44
C VAL A 48 -28.17 6.21 -25.12
N THR A 49 -28.23 7.18 -26.03
CA THR A 49 -29.03 8.40 -25.83
C THR A 49 -30.53 8.09 -25.92
N GLU A 50 -30.93 7.21 -26.83
CA GLU A 50 -32.33 6.87 -27.07
C GLU A 50 -32.88 5.83 -26.09
N PHE A 51 -32.10 4.79 -25.76
CA PHE A 51 -32.53 3.69 -24.89
C PHE A 51 -31.88 3.72 -23.50
N GLY A 52 -31.13 4.78 -23.18
CA GLY A 52 -30.34 4.89 -21.94
C GLY A 52 -31.16 4.71 -20.67
N ASP A 53 -32.32 5.36 -20.59
CA ASP A 53 -33.18 5.29 -19.40
C ASP A 53 -33.77 3.89 -19.20
N GLU A 54 -34.22 3.23 -20.27
CA GLU A 54 -34.74 1.86 -20.21
C GLU A 54 -33.64 0.85 -19.86
N LEU A 55 -32.44 1.04 -20.42
CA LEU A 55 -31.26 0.24 -20.09
C LEU A 55 -30.86 0.43 -18.62
N LEU A 56 -30.86 1.67 -18.14
CA LEU A 56 -30.54 1.99 -16.75
C LEU A 56 -31.57 1.39 -15.80
N ASP A 57 -32.86 1.48 -16.11
CA ASP A 57 -33.94 0.86 -15.35
C ASP A 57 -33.82 -0.66 -15.31
N SER A 58 -33.54 -1.28 -16.45
CA SER A 58 -33.29 -2.73 -16.55
C SER A 58 -32.07 -3.13 -15.72
N LEU A 59 -31.01 -2.34 -15.76
CA LEU A 59 -29.77 -2.56 -15.02
C LEU A 59 -29.99 -2.40 -13.50
N ASN A 60 -30.77 -1.41 -13.07
CA ASN A 60 -31.15 -1.18 -11.68
C ASN A 60 -32.07 -2.30 -11.14
N ARG A 61 -32.97 -2.82 -11.97
CA ARG A 61 -33.79 -4.00 -11.61
C ARG A 61 -32.94 -5.26 -11.48
N ALA A 62 -31.96 -5.44 -12.36
CA ALA A 62 -31.05 -6.57 -12.32
C ALA A 62 -30.03 -6.48 -11.17
N ASN A 63 -29.69 -5.27 -10.72
CA ASN A 63 -28.69 -5.01 -9.68
C ASN A 63 -29.22 -3.98 -8.67
N PRO A 64 -30.19 -4.35 -7.81
CA PRO A 64 -30.73 -3.42 -6.83
C PRO A 64 -29.64 -2.96 -5.85
N PRO A 65 -29.63 -1.68 -5.43
CA PRO A 65 -28.64 -1.17 -4.51
C PRO A 65 -28.76 -1.87 -3.15
N VAL A 66 -27.62 -2.27 -2.57
CA VAL A 66 -27.57 -2.91 -1.24
C VAL A 66 -28.12 -1.99 -0.15
N TYR A 67 -27.94 -0.68 -0.31
CA TYR A 67 -28.43 0.33 0.61
C TYR A 67 -29.05 1.48 -0.18
N ASN A 68 -30.26 1.87 0.20
CA ASN A 68 -31.10 2.84 -0.51
C ASN A 68 -31.09 4.25 0.12
N GLY A 69 -30.14 4.53 1.03
CA GLY A 69 -30.07 5.81 1.74
C GLY A 69 -31.04 5.94 2.92
N VAL A 70 -31.74 4.87 3.31
CA VAL A 70 -32.62 4.89 4.48
C VAL A 70 -31.93 4.21 5.66
N PRO A 71 -31.36 4.97 6.62
CA PRO A 71 -30.63 4.40 7.74
C PRO A 71 -31.56 3.63 8.70
N ARG A 72 -31.05 2.54 9.28
CA ARG A 72 -31.75 1.85 10.36
C ARG A 72 -31.67 2.65 11.65
N ALA A 73 -32.80 2.87 12.32
CA ALA A 73 -32.90 3.72 13.50
C ALA A 73 -31.93 3.32 14.63
N ASN A 74 -31.79 2.02 14.91
CA ASN A 74 -30.86 1.52 15.93
C ASN A 74 -29.40 1.87 15.61
N ARG A 75 -28.97 1.71 14.36
CA ARG A 75 -27.61 2.06 13.91
C ARG A 75 -27.38 3.56 13.97
N GLN A 76 -28.39 4.35 13.60
CA GLN A 76 -28.31 5.80 13.65
C GLN A 76 -28.16 6.31 15.08
N LEU A 77 -28.85 5.71 16.04
CA LEU A 77 -28.70 6.03 17.46
C LEU A 77 -27.28 5.74 17.96
N VAL A 78 -26.68 4.62 17.53
CA VAL A 78 -25.28 4.30 17.88
C VAL A 78 -24.35 5.39 17.33
N LEU A 79 -24.49 5.76 16.06
CA LEU A 79 -23.66 6.80 15.45
C LEU A 79 -23.83 8.15 16.15
N ALA A 80 -25.06 8.53 16.49
CA ALA A 80 -25.36 9.74 17.23
C ALA A 80 -24.75 9.73 18.65
N SER A 81 -24.59 8.55 19.26
CA SER A 81 -23.99 8.41 20.60
C SER A 81 -22.45 8.49 20.61
N LEU A 82 -21.79 8.48 19.45
CA LEU A 82 -20.34 8.60 19.37
C LEU A 82 -19.87 9.98 19.86
N LYS A 83 -18.74 10.01 20.56
CA LYS A 83 -18.14 11.27 21.04
C LYS A 83 -17.77 12.19 19.87
N ARG A 84 -17.28 11.59 18.78
CA ARG A 84 -16.96 12.28 17.54
C ARG A 84 -18.06 12.01 16.52
N GLN A 85 -18.77 13.06 16.14
CA GLN A 85 -19.85 12.99 15.15
C GLN A 85 -19.29 12.81 13.75
N LEU A 86 -19.97 11.99 12.95
CA LEU A 86 -19.63 11.74 11.55
C LEU A 86 -20.29 12.79 10.66
N PHE A 87 -19.66 13.08 9.52
CA PHE A 87 -20.34 13.80 8.45
C PHE A 87 -21.46 12.92 7.86
N PRO A 88 -22.52 13.52 7.29
CA PRO A 88 -23.64 12.76 6.71
C PRO A 88 -23.17 11.67 5.73
N ALA A 89 -22.32 12.02 4.76
CA ALA A 89 -21.77 11.06 3.80
C ALA A 89 -20.97 9.92 4.47
N GLN A 90 -20.25 10.19 5.56
CA GLN A 90 -19.56 9.15 6.32
C GLN A 90 -20.54 8.22 7.03
N ALA A 91 -21.64 8.75 7.58
CA ALA A 91 -22.68 7.95 8.21
C ALA A 91 -23.37 7.03 7.20
N GLU A 92 -23.70 7.52 6.00
CA GLU A 92 -24.24 6.73 4.90
C GLU A 92 -23.32 5.56 4.53
N VAL A 93 -22.00 5.80 4.47
CA VAL A 93 -21.01 4.73 4.21
C VAL A 93 -21.03 3.67 5.31
N VAL A 94 -21.15 4.08 6.58
CA VAL A 94 -21.24 3.13 7.70
C VAL A 94 -22.53 2.30 7.61
N HIS A 95 -23.66 2.91 7.29
CA HIS A 95 -24.93 2.20 7.12
C HIS A 95 -24.88 1.21 5.97
N ALA A 96 -24.35 1.63 4.81
CA ALA A 96 -24.18 0.76 3.65
C ALA A 96 -23.27 -0.44 3.94
N ALA A 97 -22.12 -0.20 4.59
CA ALA A 97 -21.21 -1.27 4.98
C ALA A 97 -21.84 -2.22 6.01
N ALA A 98 -22.60 -1.71 6.97
CA ALA A 98 -23.32 -2.53 7.95
C ALA A 98 -24.43 -3.37 7.27
N GLU A 99 -25.17 -2.80 6.32
CA GLU A 99 -26.20 -3.53 5.58
C GLU A 99 -25.60 -4.69 4.77
N LEU A 100 -24.49 -4.44 4.07
CA LEU A 100 -23.75 -5.47 3.33
C LEU A 100 -23.24 -6.59 4.25
N LEU A 101 -22.57 -6.25 5.34
CA LEU A 101 -21.94 -7.23 6.22
C LEU A 101 -22.95 -8.01 7.08
N VAL A 102 -23.97 -7.35 7.60
CA VAL A 102 -24.90 -7.92 8.58
C VAL A 102 -26.14 -8.50 7.91
N ASN A 103 -26.79 -7.75 7.01
CA ASN A 103 -28.10 -8.12 6.46
C ASN A 103 -28.00 -8.94 5.19
N GLN A 104 -27.15 -8.53 4.25
CA GLN A 104 -26.81 -9.37 3.09
C GLN A 104 -25.91 -10.55 3.49
N GLY A 105 -25.33 -10.49 4.69
CA GLY A 105 -24.51 -11.55 5.23
C GLY A 105 -23.15 -11.70 4.55
N GLU A 106 -22.73 -10.72 3.75
CA GLU A 106 -21.48 -10.79 3.01
C GLU A 106 -20.27 -10.84 3.95
N ARG A 107 -19.22 -11.51 3.49
CA ARG A 107 -18.02 -11.71 4.30
C ARG A 107 -17.18 -10.43 4.41
N ALA A 108 -17.19 -9.61 3.36
CA ALA A 108 -16.37 -8.41 3.34
C ALA A 108 -17.05 -7.21 2.66
N ALA A 109 -16.61 -6.03 3.07
CA ALA A 109 -16.96 -4.75 2.47
C ALA A 109 -15.68 -3.97 2.18
N ILE A 110 -15.69 -3.17 1.13
CA ILE A 110 -14.57 -2.32 0.71
C ILE A 110 -15.03 -0.88 0.81
N VAL A 111 -14.35 -0.09 1.62
CA VAL A 111 -14.55 1.37 1.64
C VAL A 111 -13.43 1.99 0.84
N ASN A 112 -13.75 2.38 -0.40
CA ASN A 112 -12.85 3.10 -1.27
C ASN A 112 -13.09 4.61 -1.08
N GLY A 113 -12.37 5.17 -0.11
CA GLY A 113 -12.52 6.57 0.28
C GLY A 113 -11.30 7.38 -0.14
N GLU A 114 -11.50 8.53 -0.80
CA GLU A 114 -10.40 9.44 -1.13
C GLU A 114 -9.57 9.81 0.11
N MET A 115 -8.32 10.18 -0.09
CA MET A 115 -7.47 10.61 1.02
C MET A 115 -8.06 11.85 1.71
N GLY A 116 -8.09 11.84 3.04
CA GLY A 116 -8.69 12.94 3.82
C GLY A 116 -10.19 12.79 4.13
N THR A 117 -10.88 11.81 3.56
CA THR A 117 -12.32 11.59 3.78
C THR A 117 -12.72 11.04 5.15
N GLY A 118 -11.76 10.72 6.02
CA GLY A 118 -12.04 10.16 7.35
C GLY A 118 -12.31 8.65 7.37
N LYS A 119 -11.66 7.87 6.49
CA LYS A 119 -11.74 6.39 6.47
C LYS A 119 -11.53 5.75 7.85
N THR A 120 -10.57 6.25 8.63
CA THR A 120 -10.31 5.79 10.00
C THR A 120 -11.54 5.95 10.89
N THR A 121 -12.16 7.14 10.88
CA THR A 121 -13.41 7.41 11.59
C THR A 121 -14.55 6.51 11.13
N VAL A 122 -14.70 6.30 9.81
CA VAL A 122 -15.69 5.36 9.24
C VAL A 122 -15.46 3.94 9.76
N GLY A 123 -14.21 3.44 9.78
CA GLY A 123 -13.89 2.11 10.29
C GLY A 123 -14.20 1.95 11.78
N ILE A 124 -13.87 2.96 12.59
CA ILE A 124 -14.16 2.96 14.04
C ILE A 124 -15.68 2.95 14.28
N ALA A 125 -16.41 3.82 13.59
CA ALA A 125 -17.86 3.94 13.70
C ALA A 125 -18.58 2.66 13.23
N LEU A 126 -18.11 2.04 12.15
CA LEU A 126 -18.61 0.75 11.69
C LEU A 126 -18.40 -0.34 12.74
N GLY A 127 -17.22 -0.38 13.39
CA GLY A 127 -16.99 -1.27 14.52
C GLY A 127 -18.02 -1.06 15.63
N ALA A 128 -18.33 0.20 15.97
CA ALA A 128 -19.30 0.54 17.03
C ALA A 128 -20.73 0.12 16.65
N VAL A 129 -21.14 0.35 15.41
CA VAL A 129 -22.43 -0.13 14.88
C VAL A 129 -22.51 -1.66 14.94
N LEU A 130 -21.45 -2.36 14.52
CA LEU A 130 -21.39 -3.82 14.59
C LEU A 130 -21.41 -4.32 16.05
N ASN A 131 -20.90 -3.56 17.02
CA ASN A 131 -21.00 -3.92 18.43
C ASN A 131 -22.44 -4.00 18.94
N ALA A 132 -23.30 -3.07 18.49
CA ALA A 132 -24.74 -3.12 18.78
C ALA A 132 -25.44 -4.32 18.12
N GLU A 133 -24.88 -4.84 17.02
CA GLU A 133 -25.33 -6.05 16.32
C GLU A 133 -24.69 -7.35 16.87
N GLY A 134 -23.95 -7.26 17.99
CA GLY A 134 -23.37 -8.41 18.69
C GLY A 134 -21.90 -8.74 18.36
N TYR A 135 -21.21 -7.94 17.55
CA TYR A 135 -19.80 -8.14 17.19
C TYR A 135 -18.90 -7.42 18.22
N ARG A 136 -18.20 -8.17 19.08
CA ARG A 136 -17.54 -7.60 20.26
C ARG A 136 -16.10 -7.18 20.02
N ARG A 137 -15.34 -7.98 19.25
CA ARG A 137 -13.89 -7.82 19.10
C ARG A 137 -13.52 -7.39 17.69
N THR A 138 -12.96 -6.19 17.57
CA THR A 138 -12.46 -5.63 16.31
C THR A 138 -10.94 -5.71 16.28
N LEU A 139 -10.37 -6.29 15.22
CA LEU A 139 -8.93 -6.29 14.95
C LEU A 139 -8.62 -5.31 13.82
N VAL A 140 -7.71 -4.37 14.05
CA VAL A 140 -7.24 -3.38 13.10
C VAL A 140 -5.82 -3.72 12.65
N LEU A 141 -5.62 -3.82 11.34
CA LEU A 141 -4.32 -3.88 10.70
C LEU A 141 -4.00 -2.51 10.15
N SER A 142 -2.90 -1.89 10.59
CA SER A 142 -2.52 -0.55 10.16
C SER A 142 -1.03 -0.45 9.81
N PRO A 143 -0.61 0.55 9.01
CA PRO A 143 0.80 0.91 8.88
C PRO A 143 1.44 1.17 10.25
N PRO A 144 2.73 0.82 10.46
CA PRO A 144 3.34 0.87 11.81
C PRO A 144 3.30 2.25 12.45
N HIS A 145 3.42 3.30 11.65
CA HIS A 145 3.37 4.69 12.10
C HIS A 145 1.94 5.17 12.44
N LEU A 146 0.90 4.41 12.09
CA LEU A 146 -0.51 4.76 12.35
C LEU A 146 -1.12 4.01 13.54
N VAL A 147 -0.45 3.01 14.11
CA VAL A 147 -0.96 2.17 15.20
C VAL A 147 -1.49 3.01 16.38
N TYR A 148 -0.72 4.02 16.79
CA TYR A 148 -1.07 4.86 17.93
C TYR A 148 -2.05 5.97 17.57
N LYS A 149 -2.04 6.44 16.31
CA LYS A 149 -3.09 7.31 15.77
C LYS A 149 -4.45 6.61 15.84
N TRP A 150 -4.52 5.35 15.40
CA TRP A 150 -5.71 4.51 15.55
C TRP A 150 -6.15 4.37 17.01
N ARG A 151 -5.21 4.10 17.94
CA ARG A 151 -5.54 4.03 19.37
C ARG A 151 -6.17 5.33 19.88
N ARG A 152 -5.55 6.47 19.58
CA ARG A 152 -6.04 7.80 19.98
C ARG A 152 -7.43 8.05 19.41
N GLU A 153 -7.60 7.86 18.10
CA GLU A 153 -8.88 8.12 17.42
C GLU A 153 -10.01 7.21 17.94
N ILE A 154 -9.73 5.95 18.28
CA ILE A 154 -10.73 5.06 18.88
C ILE A 154 -11.20 5.59 20.25
N LEU A 155 -10.27 5.97 21.13
CA LEU A 155 -10.59 6.46 22.48
C LEU A 155 -11.32 7.81 22.46
N GLU A 156 -11.00 8.64 21.46
CA GLU A 156 -11.67 9.93 21.20
C GLU A 156 -13.05 9.76 20.58
N THR A 157 -13.30 8.69 19.83
CA THR A 157 -14.56 8.48 19.09
C THR A 157 -15.58 7.65 19.88
N VAL A 158 -15.15 6.54 20.51
CA VAL A 158 -16.02 5.58 21.18
C VAL A 158 -15.85 5.68 22.69
N ALA A 159 -16.96 5.94 23.40
CA ALA A 159 -16.95 5.96 24.86
C ALA A 159 -16.76 4.55 25.45
N GLY A 160 -15.84 4.40 26.41
CA GLY A 160 -15.60 3.13 27.10
C GLY A 160 -14.92 2.04 26.26
N ALA A 161 -14.40 2.36 25.07
CA ALA A 161 -13.67 1.39 24.24
C ALA A 161 -12.39 0.89 24.93
N LYS A 162 -12.19 -0.42 24.92
CA LYS A 162 -10.94 -1.06 25.38
C LYS A 162 -10.02 -1.24 24.18
N VAL A 163 -8.80 -0.68 24.25
CA VAL A 163 -7.85 -0.71 23.11
C VAL A 163 -6.56 -1.43 23.50
N TRP A 164 -6.22 -2.47 22.73
CA TRP A 164 -5.06 -3.32 22.91
C TRP A 164 -4.07 -3.12 21.74
N VAL A 165 -2.89 -2.59 22.03
CA VAL A 165 -1.82 -2.47 21.02
C VAL A 165 -0.95 -3.72 21.03
N LEU A 166 -0.91 -4.43 19.90
CA LEU A 166 -0.21 -5.70 19.68
C LEU A 166 1.04 -5.48 18.80
N ASN A 167 1.89 -4.53 19.18
CA ASN A 167 3.09 -4.17 18.44
C ASN A 167 4.40 -4.34 19.25
N GLY A 168 4.30 -4.32 20.60
CA GLY A 168 5.42 -4.42 21.54
C GLY A 168 5.86 -5.85 21.89
N PRO A 169 6.95 -6.02 22.68
CA PRO A 169 7.48 -7.32 23.09
C PRO A 169 6.45 -8.15 23.90
N ASP A 170 5.51 -7.49 24.55
CA ASP A 170 4.42 -8.09 25.32
C ASP A 170 3.25 -8.59 24.46
N THR A 171 3.33 -8.48 23.12
CA THR A 171 2.25 -8.89 22.20
C THR A 171 1.84 -10.34 22.43
N LEU A 172 2.80 -11.25 22.62
CA LEU A 172 2.50 -12.65 22.89
C LEU A 172 1.76 -12.83 24.22
N LEU A 173 2.18 -12.11 25.27
CA LEU A 173 1.51 -12.15 26.57
C LEU A 173 0.07 -11.65 26.47
N LYS A 174 -0.17 -10.54 25.74
CA LYS A 174 -1.52 -10.02 25.47
C LYS A 174 -2.39 -11.04 24.74
N LEU A 175 -1.85 -11.74 23.75
CA LEU A 175 -2.57 -12.78 23.00
C LEU A 175 -2.85 -14.03 23.84
N ILE A 176 -1.94 -14.40 24.75
CA ILE A 176 -2.15 -15.48 25.72
C ILE A 176 -3.28 -15.10 26.69
N LYS A 177 -3.24 -13.88 27.26
CA LYS A 177 -4.31 -13.36 28.12
C LYS A 177 -5.65 -13.33 27.41
N LEU A 178 -5.69 -12.86 26.16
CA LEU A 178 -6.90 -12.90 25.33
C LEU A 178 -7.44 -14.34 25.22
N ARG A 179 -6.55 -15.31 24.97
CA ARG A 179 -6.93 -16.73 24.86
C ARG A 179 -7.52 -17.28 26.16
N GLU A 180 -6.92 -16.93 27.29
CA GLU A 180 -7.41 -17.33 28.63
C GLU A 180 -8.78 -16.72 28.94
N GLN A 181 -9.03 -15.52 28.45
CA GLN A 181 -10.27 -14.76 28.67
C GLN A 181 -11.37 -15.05 27.63
N LEU A 182 -11.17 -15.98 26.68
CA LEU A 182 -12.17 -16.25 25.64
C LEU A 182 -13.51 -16.74 26.20
N ASN A 183 -13.50 -17.42 27.34
CA ASN A 183 -14.71 -17.93 28.01
C ASN A 183 -15.41 -16.87 28.88
N VAL A 184 -14.82 -15.69 29.03
CA VAL A 184 -15.42 -14.56 29.72
C VAL A 184 -16.09 -13.66 28.67
N PRO A 185 -17.38 -13.34 28.80
CA PRO A 185 -18.03 -12.39 27.90
C PRO A 185 -17.26 -11.06 27.89
N ALA A 186 -16.93 -10.56 26.70
CA ALA A 186 -16.27 -9.28 26.58
C ALA A 186 -17.23 -8.16 27.05
N GLU A 187 -16.85 -7.43 28.11
CA GLU A 187 -17.57 -6.25 28.55
C GLU A 187 -17.19 -5.04 27.69
N GLY A 188 -18.16 -4.54 26.92
CA GLY A 188 -17.99 -3.37 26.05
C GLY A 188 -17.39 -3.71 24.67
N GLN A 189 -16.89 -2.69 24.00
CA GLN A 189 -16.26 -2.83 22.68
C GLN A 189 -14.74 -2.93 22.81
N GLU A 190 -14.16 -3.98 22.24
CA GLU A 190 -12.72 -4.21 22.24
C GLU A 190 -12.11 -3.98 20.86
N PHE A 191 -11.02 -3.22 20.82
CA PHE A 191 -10.20 -3.01 19.65
C PHE A 191 -8.79 -3.54 19.88
N PHE A 192 -8.30 -4.32 18.95
CA PHE A 192 -6.93 -4.82 18.91
C PHE A 192 -6.24 -4.20 17.70
N ILE A 193 -5.03 -3.68 17.85
CA ILE A 193 -4.31 -2.99 16.75
C ILE A 193 -2.97 -3.66 16.53
N ILE A 194 -2.72 -4.15 15.30
CA ILE A 194 -1.46 -4.76 14.87
C ILE A 194 -0.85 -3.92 13.76
N GLY A 195 0.45 -3.60 13.88
CA GLY A 195 1.22 -3.00 12.81
C GLY A 195 1.55 -4.02 11.71
N ARG A 196 1.30 -3.69 10.44
CA ARG A 196 1.46 -4.62 9.30
C ARG A 196 2.87 -5.21 9.14
N VAL A 197 3.92 -4.52 9.59
CA VAL A 197 5.31 -5.02 9.47
C VAL A 197 5.57 -6.20 10.41
N ARG A 198 4.85 -6.28 11.53
CA ARG A 198 4.86 -7.42 12.46
C ARG A 198 4.09 -8.63 11.91
N MET A 199 3.24 -8.42 10.91
CA MET A 199 2.51 -9.49 10.24
C MET A 199 3.40 -10.18 9.23
N ARG A 200 3.90 -11.35 9.61
CA ARG A 200 4.61 -12.26 8.71
C ARG A 200 4.13 -13.68 8.98
N MET A 201 4.54 -14.62 8.16
CA MET A 201 4.33 -16.04 8.39
C MET A 201 5.67 -16.69 8.70
N GLY A 202 5.74 -17.45 9.79
CA GLY A 202 6.93 -18.22 10.17
C GLY A 202 7.37 -18.05 11.62
N PHE A 203 8.11 -19.03 12.11
CA PHE A 203 8.87 -18.95 13.36
C PHE A 203 10.32 -19.31 13.06
N HIS A 204 11.24 -18.80 13.89
CA HIS A 204 12.55 -19.41 14.01
C HIS A 204 12.41 -20.67 14.88
N TRP A 205 12.31 -21.81 14.21
CA TRP A 205 12.32 -23.12 14.84
C TRP A 205 13.74 -23.54 15.13
N LYS A 206 13.94 -24.28 16.22
CA LYS A 206 15.13 -25.08 16.40
C LYS A 206 14.76 -26.55 16.61
N PRO A 207 15.63 -27.47 16.19
CA PRO A 207 15.57 -28.87 16.59
C PRO A 207 15.46 -29.00 18.12
N ALA A 208 14.64 -29.95 18.58
CA ALA A 208 14.44 -30.28 19.99
C ALA A 208 14.75 -31.76 20.21
N PHE A 209 15.92 -32.02 20.81
CA PHE A 209 16.41 -33.35 21.09
C PHE A 209 17.30 -33.34 22.34
N VAL A 210 17.48 -34.50 22.94
CA VAL A 210 18.44 -34.75 24.02
C VAL A 210 19.68 -35.36 23.39
N ARG A 211 20.86 -34.83 23.74
CA ARG A 211 22.13 -35.40 23.30
C ARG A 211 22.41 -36.68 24.09
N LYS A 212 22.60 -37.80 23.38
CA LYS A 212 22.91 -39.10 23.97
C LYS A 212 24.23 -39.62 23.39
N ARG A 213 25.15 -40.03 24.26
CA ARG A 213 26.41 -40.66 23.84
C ARG A 213 26.16 -42.13 23.53
N THR A 214 26.55 -42.58 22.34
CA THR A 214 26.41 -43.98 21.89
C THR A 214 27.70 -44.46 21.21
N ARG A 215 27.71 -45.71 20.72
CA ARG A 215 28.82 -46.26 19.92
C ARG A 215 29.09 -45.50 18.62
N TYR A 216 28.10 -44.72 18.16
CA TYR A 216 28.16 -43.90 16.94
C TYR A 216 28.52 -42.43 17.23
N GLY A 217 28.92 -42.11 18.47
CA GLY A 217 29.23 -40.74 18.89
C GLY A 217 28.04 -40.07 19.60
N MET A 218 27.99 -38.74 19.52
CA MET A 218 26.91 -37.95 20.13
C MET A 218 25.73 -37.86 19.16
N VAL A 219 24.64 -38.55 19.48
CA VAL A 219 23.42 -38.62 18.65
C VAL A 219 22.26 -37.92 19.33
N GLY A 220 21.26 -37.50 18.57
CA GLY A 220 20.04 -36.93 19.15
C GLY A 220 18.99 -37.99 19.49
N ALA A 221 18.30 -37.79 20.61
CA ALA A 221 17.19 -38.61 21.06
C ALA A 221 15.95 -37.73 21.31
N CYS A 222 14.77 -38.31 21.17
CA CYS A 222 13.50 -37.66 21.46
C CYS A 222 13.46 -37.18 22.92
N PRO A 223 13.11 -35.91 23.19
CA PRO A 223 13.04 -35.38 24.54
C PRO A 223 11.84 -35.92 25.34
N HIS A 224 10.86 -36.52 24.66
CA HIS A 224 9.65 -37.07 25.29
C HIS A 224 9.79 -38.53 25.69
N CYS A 225 10.24 -39.39 24.76
CA CYS A 225 10.31 -40.84 24.99
C CYS A 225 11.74 -41.41 25.02
N GLY A 226 12.77 -40.59 24.76
CA GLY A 226 14.17 -41.01 24.77
C GLY A 226 14.61 -41.87 23.57
N THR A 227 13.72 -42.15 22.61
CA THR A 227 14.06 -42.90 21.40
C THR A 227 15.05 -42.14 20.53
N MET A 228 16.05 -42.83 20.00
CA MET A 228 17.06 -42.26 19.11
C MET A 228 16.44 -41.75 17.81
N VAL A 229 16.86 -40.58 17.35
CA VAL A 229 16.38 -40.02 16.09
C VAL A 229 17.19 -40.64 14.95
N THR A 230 16.48 -41.21 13.97
CA THR A 230 17.08 -41.86 12.81
C THR A 230 16.73 -41.13 11.52
N ASP A 231 17.54 -41.33 10.49
CA ASP A 231 17.22 -40.92 9.12
C ASP A 231 16.23 -41.89 8.44
N LEU A 232 16.02 -41.72 7.13
CA LEU A 232 15.12 -42.56 6.33
C LEU A 232 15.62 -44.00 6.18
N ASP A 233 16.93 -44.20 6.32
CA ASP A 233 17.60 -45.50 6.20
C ASP A 233 17.70 -46.22 7.56
N GLY A 234 17.24 -45.57 8.64
CA GLY A 234 17.21 -46.13 9.99
C GLY A 234 18.50 -45.90 10.78
N GLU A 235 19.44 -45.11 10.26
CA GLU A 235 20.71 -44.83 10.92
C GLU A 235 20.59 -43.67 11.92
N PRO A 236 21.28 -43.72 13.08
CA PRO A 236 21.23 -42.65 14.09
C PRO A 236 21.81 -41.32 13.58
N VAL A 237 21.02 -40.25 13.68
CA VAL A 237 21.47 -38.91 13.25
C VAL A 237 22.32 -38.26 14.35
N SER A 238 23.45 -37.67 13.96
CA SER A 238 24.33 -37.00 14.91
C SER A 238 23.67 -35.74 15.49
N ALA A 239 24.08 -35.35 16.70
CA ALA A 239 23.58 -34.14 17.34
C ALA A 239 23.91 -32.86 16.55
N LEU A 240 25.04 -32.84 15.83
CA LEU A 240 25.47 -31.69 15.02
C LEU A 240 24.60 -31.55 13.75
N GLU A 241 24.32 -32.66 13.07
CA GLU A 241 23.44 -32.68 11.90
C GLU A 241 22.00 -32.34 12.29
N LEU A 242 21.51 -32.88 13.40
CA LEU A 242 20.20 -32.51 13.91
C LEU A 242 20.13 -31.03 14.24
N GLU A 243 21.19 -30.41 14.78
CA GLU A 243 21.26 -28.96 15.05
C GLU A 243 21.26 -28.08 13.80
N ALA A 244 21.85 -28.57 12.71
CA ALA A 244 21.94 -27.86 11.42
C ALA A 244 20.72 -28.10 10.51
N GLU A 245 19.83 -29.01 10.89
CA GLU A 245 18.65 -29.35 10.10
C GLU A 245 17.67 -28.16 10.05
N GLU A 246 17.01 -27.98 8.90
CA GLU A 246 15.98 -26.93 8.70
C GLU A 246 14.55 -27.52 8.57
N THR A 247 14.44 -28.85 8.47
CA THR A 247 13.19 -29.58 8.18
C THR A 247 12.53 -30.16 9.41
N ARG A 248 11.29 -29.73 9.71
CA ARG A 248 10.53 -30.18 10.89
C ARG A 248 10.19 -31.68 10.84
N ARG A 249 10.56 -32.40 11.92
CA ARG A 249 10.33 -33.83 12.15
C ARG A 249 9.46 -34.08 13.40
N LYS A 250 8.84 -35.25 13.42
CA LYS A 250 8.24 -35.82 14.62
C LYS A 250 8.98 -37.09 15.02
N CYS A 251 8.88 -37.48 16.29
CA CYS A 251 9.39 -38.75 16.75
C CYS A 251 8.58 -39.88 16.10
N HIS A 252 9.26 -40.84 15.47
CA HIS A 252 8.60 -41.98 14.82
C HIS A 252 7.92 -42.95 15.82
N VAL A 253 8.22 -42.84 17.12
CA VAL A 253 7.62 -43.69 18.18
C VAL A 253 6.46 -43.00 18.90
N CYS A 254 6.71 -41.83 19.50
CA CYS A 254 5.70 -41.15 20.35
C CYS A 254 4.93 -40.03 19.64
N ASP A 255 5.20 -39.79 18.35
CA ASP A 255 4.70 -38.64 17.56
C ASP A 255 5.00 -37.25 18.16
N GLY A 256 5.80 -37.20 19.23
CA GLY A 256 6.24 -35.97 19.88
C GLY A 256 7.07 -35.09 18.93
N ALA A 257 6.86 -33.78 18.98
CA ALA A 257 7.57 -32.85 18.12
C ALA A 257 9.07 -32.83 18.47
N LEU A 258 9.93 -33.11 17.49
CA LEU A 258 11.39 -33.02 17.64
C LEU A 258 11.92 -31.62 17.35
N TRP A 259 11.06 -30.62 17.52
CA TRP A 259 11.31 -29.23 17.18
C TRP A 259 10.62 -28.35 18.22
N THR A 260 11.31 -27.28 18.61
CA THR A 260 10.79 -26.33 19.58
C THR A 260 11.06 -24.91 19.11
N LEU A 261 10.35 -23.96 19.67
CA LEU A 261 10.58 -22.55 19.40
C LEU A 261 11.94 -22.15 19.97
N MET A 262 12.70 -21.32 19.25
CA MET A 262 13.85 -20.66 19.84
C MET A 262 13.38 -19.78 21.01
N ARG A 263 13.83 -20.09 22.23
CA ARG A 263 13.63 -19.21 23.39
C ARG A 263 14.60 -18.01 23.27
N PRO A 264 14.17 -16.79 23.61
CA PRO A 264 15.09 -15.65 23.69
C PRO A 264 16.28 -16.01 24.58
N ARG A 265 17.50 -15.66 24.18
CA ARG A 265 18.63 -15.70 25.12
C ARG A 265 18.36 -14.67 26.21
N SER A 266 18.47 -15.05 27.49
CA SER A 266 18.64 -14.07 28.56
C SER A 266 19.98 -13.38 28.34
N LEU A 267 19.96 -12.06 28.20
CA LEU A 267 21.20 -11.25 28.12
C LEU A 267 22.01 -11.48 29.41
N SER A 268 23.35 -11.49 29.31
CA SER A 268 24.21 -11.49 30.50
C SER A 268 24.03 -10.18 31.28
N GLY A 269 24.33 -10.14 32.59
CA GLY A 269 24.10 -8.96 33.43
C GLY A 269 24.80 -7.67 32.93
N SER A 270 26.00 -7.80 32.33
CA SER A 270 26.71 -6.67 31.72
C SER A 270 26.08 -6.21 30.40
N ASP A 271 25.53 -7.13 29.61
CA ASP A 271 24.85 -6.80 28.35
C ASP A 271 23.54 -6.09 28.60
N GLN A 272 22.80 -6.49 29.65
CA GLN A 272 21.54 -5.86 30.05
C GLN A 272 21.76 -4.42 30.51
N SER A 273 22.78 -4.17 31.34
CA SER A 273 23.14 -2.81 31.78
C SER A 273 23.44 -1.90 30.58
N SER A 274 24.25 -2.39 29.62
CA SER A 274 24.58 -1.65 28.39
C SER A 274 23.36 -1.42 27.49
N ALA A 275 22.41 -2.35 27.47
CA ALA A 275 21.19 -2.28 26.66
C ALA A 275 20.19 -1.29 27.26
N VAL A 276 20.02 -1.31 28.59
CA VAL A 276 19.18 -0.36 29.35
C VAL A 276 19.73 1.06 29.22
N LEU A 277 21.05 1.24 29.35
CA LEU A 277 21.69 2.55 29.16
C LEU A 277 21.45 3.09 27.74
N ARG A 278 21.63 2.25 26.72
CA ARG A 278 21.35 2.63 25.32
C ARG A 278 19.86 2.91 25.09
N ALA A 279 18.98 2.18 25.74
CA ALA A 279 17.53 2.39 25.66
C ALA A 279 17.10 3.71 26.31
N LEU A 280 17.56 3.99 27.53
CA LEU A 280 17.29 5.25 28.23
C LEU A 280 17.75 6.46 27.41
N LYS A 281 18.94 6.38 26.80
CA LYS A 281 19.48 7.44 25.93
C LYS A 281 18.68 7.67 24.64
N ARG A 282 17.80 6.74 24.25
CA ARG A 282 16.89 6.92 23.08
C ARG A 282 15.61 7.67 23.45
N ILE A 283 15.25 7.73 24.73
CA ILE A 283 14.07 8.45 25.21
C ILE A 283 14.39 9.96 25.16
N PRO A 284 13.54 10.81 24.56
CA PRO A 284 13.81 12.24 24.51
C PRO A 284 13.89 12.82 25.91
N THR A 285 14.69 13.86 26.08
CA THR A 285 14.98 14.53 27.36
C THR A 285 15.88 13.74 28.34
N ILE A 286 16.24 12.48 28.03
CA ILE A 286 17.18 11.68 28.83
C ILE A 286 18.58 11.67 28.19
N GLY A 287 19.49 12.46 28.74
CA GLY A 287 20.91 12.44 28.40
C GLY A 287 21.70 11.39 29.17
N GLU A 288 23.00 11.27 28.88
CA GLU A 288 23.88 10.26 29.50
C GLU A 288 23.98 10.38 31.02
N ALA A 289 24.09 11.61 31.54
CA ALA A 289 24.13 11.86 32.99
C ALA A 289 22.81 11.44 33.67
N THR A 290 21.66 11.74 33.05
CA THR A 290 20.34 11.37 33.57
C THR A 290 20.11 9.86 33.51
N ALA A 291 20.51 9.20 32.42
CA ALA A 291 20.40 7.75 32.28
C ALA A 291 21.21 7.00 33.35
N ASN A 292 22.46 7.42 33.58
CA ASN A 292 23.30 6.85 34.63
C ASN A 292 22.74 7.09 36.04
N LYS A 293 22.14 8.27 36.28
CA LYS A 293 21.47 8.57 37.57
C LYS A 293 20.27 7.65 37.79
N LEU A 294 19.41 7.47 36.78
CA LEU A 294 18.25 6.57 36.84
C LEU A 294 18.69 5.12 37.12
N MET A 295 19.71 4.63 36.39
CA MET A 295 20.25 3.28 36.60
C MET A 295 20.79 3.08 38.02
N LYS A 296 21.49 4.08 38.56
CA LYS A 296 22.01 4.02 39.94
C LYS A 296 20.90 4.04 41.00
N THR A 297 19.81 4.79 40.77
CA THR A 297 18.71 4.94 41.73
C THR A 297 17.74 3.76 41.71
N PHE A 298 17.40 3.24 40.53
CA PHE A 298 16.32 2.26 40.36
C PHE A 298 16.79 0.86 39.97
N GLY A 299 18.04 0.71 39.52
CA GLY A 299 18.61 -0.57 39.12
C GLY A 299 18.23 -1.02 37.70
N ASP A 300 19.17 -1.70 37.04
CA ASP A 300 19.08 -2.04 35.62
C ASP A 300 17.98 -3.05 35.29
N SER A 301 17.74 -4.02 36.18
CA SER A 301 16.72 -5.05 36.00
C SER A 301 15.30 -4.47 36.10
N PHE A 302 15.08 -3.57 37.04
CA PHE A 302 13.80 -2.89 37.24
C PHE A 302 13.50 -1.95 36.07
N LEU A 303 14.47 -1.14 35.64
CA LEU A 303 14.32 -0.26 34.47
C LEU A 303 14.12 -1.04 33.17
N ALA A 304 14.84 -2.16 32.99
CA ALA A 304 14.60 -3.06 31.85
C ALA A 304 13.17 -3.60 31.84
N SER A 305 12.64 -4.01 33.00
CA SER A 305 11.27 -4.51 33.11
C SER A 305 10.23 -3.42 32.83
N MET A 306 10.40 -2.20 33.36
CA MET A 306 9.48 -1.09 33.10
C MET A 306 9.48 -0.64 31.63
N LEU A 307 10.67 -0.50 31.04
CA LEU A 307 10.82 -0.12 29.64
C LEU A 307 10.40 -1.25 28.68
N GLY A 308 10.43 -2.52 29.13
CA GLY A 308 9.97 -3.69 28.38
C GLY A 308 8.46 -3.95 28.46
N ASP A 309 7.83 -3.72 29.62
CA ASP A 309 6.44 -4.11 29.89
C ASP A 309 5.44 -2.95 29.78
N ASN A 310 5.72 -1.78 30.38
CA ASN A 310 4.79 -0.65 30.35
C ASN A 310 5.50 0.70 30.49
N LEU A 311 5.69 1.36 29.36
CA LEU A 311 6.36 2.66 29.22
C LEU A 311 5.67 3.79 29.99
N HIS A 312 4.37 3.70 30.30
CA HIS A 312 3.68 4.70 31.12
C HIS A 312 4.08 4.65 32.59
N ASN A 313 4.49 3.50 33.12
CA ASN A 313 5.00 3.40 34.49
C ASN A 313 6.34 4.12 34.63
N PHE A 314 7.14 4.13 33.56
CA PHE A 314 8.40 4.86 33.52
C PHE A 314 8.19 6.38 33.50
N ILE A 315 7.11 6.88 32.88
CA ILE A 315 6.81 8.32 32.83
C ILE A 315 6.36 8.84 34.21
N ASN A 316 5.67 7.99 34.98
CA ASN A 316 5.19 8.31 36.33
C ASN A 316 6.15 7.80 37.43
N LEU A 317 7.44 7.69 37.11
CA LEU A 317 8.46 7.22 38.05
C LEU A 317 8.56 8.23 39.21
N MET A 318 8.51 7.73 40.44
CA MET A 318 8.67 8.52 41.66
C MET A 318 10.00 8.21 42.33
N ASP A 319 10.61 9.21 42.98
CA ASP A 319 11.82 9.01 43.76
C ASP A 319 11.52 8.50 45.20
N GLU A 320 12.57 8.31 46.00
CA GLU A 320 12.46 7.81 47.39
C GLU A 320 11.65 8.74 48.32
N ARG A 321 11.35 9.98 47.90
CA ARG A 321 10.57 10.97 48.65
C ARG A 321 9.12 11.07 48.16
N GLY A 322 8.75 10.31 47.14
CA GLY A 322 7.40 10.30 46.55
C GLY A 322 7.13 11.43 45.56
N GLU A 323 8.18 12.13 45.11
CA GLU A 323 8.05 13.16 44.07
C GLU A 323 8.28 12.59 42.67
N LEU A 324 7.60 13.13 41.66
CA LEU A 324 7.77 12.71 40.27
C LEU A 324 9.19 13.03 39.79
N VAL A 325 9.85 12.02 39.21
CA VAL A 325 11.20 12.14 38.66
C VAL A 325 11.23 13.01 37.40
N PHE A 326 10.10 13.12 36.69
CA PHE A 326 9.95 13.91 35.47
C PHE A 326 8.87 14.98 35.65
N SER A 327 9.12 16.20 35.16
CA SER A 327 8.11 17.27 35.15
C SER A 327 6.96 16.98 34.17
N ASP A 328 5.77 17.57 34.37
CA ASP A 328 4.60 17.36 33.49
C ASP A 328 4.89 17.60 31.99
N ARG A 329 5.71 18.61 31.66
CA ARG A 329 6.11 18.90 30.28
C ARG A 329 7.07 17.83 29.72
N GLN A 330 7.95 17.29 30.54
CA GLN A 330 8.83 16.18 30.15
C GLN A 330 8.03 14.88 30.02
N ALA A 331 7.12 14.62 30.96
CA ALA A 331 6.23 13.48 30.94
C ALA A 331 5.35 13.45 29.68
N GLN A 332 4.72 14.57 29.31
CA GLN A 332 3.94 14.66 28.07
C GLN A 332 4.79 14.48 26.79
N ARG A 333 6.04 14.95 26.79
CA ARG A 333 6.98 14.75 25.65
C ARG A 333 7.46 13.30 25.57
N MET A 334 7.77 12.69 26.71
CA MET A 334 8.13 11.29 26.82
C MET A 334 6.96 10.39 26.42
N GLU A 335 5.74 10.70 26.86
CA GLU A 335 4.51 9.98 26.49
C GLU A 335 4.27 9.98 24.97
N ARG A 336 4.46 11.13 24.32
CA ARG A 336 4.32 11.27 22.85
C ARG A 336 5.43 10.55 22.09
N ALA A 337 6.67 10.61 22.55
CA ALA A 337 7.79 9.94 21.89
C ALA A 337 7.80 8.42 22.13
N MET A 338 7.46 8.00 23.34
CA MET A 338 7.42 6.59 23.76
C MET A 338 6.20 5.87 23.17
N SER A 339 5.20 6.60 22.66
CA SER A 339 4.13 6.02 21.84
C SER A 339 4.62 5.52 20.48
N SER A 340 5.89 5.63 20.11
CA SER A 340 6.42 5.03 18.86
C SER A 340 7.73 4.26 19.06
N MET A 341 8.26 4.27 20.29
CA MET A 341 9.47 3.57 20.68
C MET A 341 9.13 2.21 21.26
N GLU A 342 9.84 1.19 20.80
CA GLU A 342 9.76 -0.15 21.38
C GLU A 342 11.15 -0.52 21.89
N PHE A 343 11.22 -0.83 23.18
CA PHE A 343 12.43 -1.36 23.80
C PHE A 343 12.27 -2.88 23.93
N GLY A 344 12.98 -3.61 23.08
CA GLY A 344 13.10 -5.06 23.21
C GLY A 344 14.30 -5.39 24.07
N PHE A 345 14.09 -5.62 25.36
CA PHE A 345 15.11 -6.23 26.22
C PHE A 345 14.99 -7.75 26.11
N GLY A 346 15.46 -8.28 24.97
CA GLY A 346 15.36 -9.69 24.60
C GLY A 346 14.66 -9.90 23.25
N GLU A 347 15.24 -10.75 22.40
CA GLU A 347 14.67 -11.09 21.09
C GLU A 347 13.70 -12.29 21.22
N GLY A 348 12.43 -12.00 21.43
CA GLY A 348 11.34 -12.96 21.20
C GLY A 348 10.86 -12.91 19.76
N GLY A 349 11.42 -13.76 18.89
CA GLY A 349 11.08 -13.89 17.46
C GLY A 349 9.70 -14.48 17.15
N TYR A 350 8.67 -14.11 17.92
CA TYR A 350 7.33 -14.68 17.81
C TYR A 350 6.40 -13.78 17.00
N GLN A 351 5.84 -14.29 15.91
CA GLN A 351 4.99 -13.52 15.00
C GLN A 351 3.51 -13.56 15.43
N PRO A 352 2.86 -12.40 15.69
CA PRO A 352 1.48 -12.35 16.19
C PRO A 352 0.47 -13.08 15.29
N SER A 353 0.59 -12.90 13.98
CA SER A 353 -0.24 -13.56 12.96
C SER A 353 -0.21 -15.08 13.05
N GLU A 354 0.94 -15.67 13.37
CA GLU A 354 1.09 -17.12 13.51
C GLU A 354 0.47 -17.63 14.83
N TYR A 355 0.46 -16.82 15.90
CA TYR A 355 -0.32 -17.13 17.11
C TYR A 355 -1.79 -17.22 16.81
N VAL A 356 -2.33 -16.16 16.18
CA VAL A 356 -3.75 -16.01 15.89
C VAL A 356 -4.20 -17.17 15.01
N LYS A 357 -3.39 -17.55 14.02
CA LYS A 357 -3.64 -18.71 13.16
C LYS A 357 -3.76 -20.00 13.96
N ARG A 358 -2.79 -20.29 14.84
CA ARG A 358 -2.64 -21.61 15.47
C ARG A 358 -3.42 -21.81 16.76
N TYR A 359 -3.47 -20.78 17.59
CA TYR A 359 -3.89 -20.92 18.99
C TYR A 359 -5.20 -20.21 19.31
N LEU A 360 -5.62 -19.23 18.50
CA LEU A 360 -6.93 -18.61 18.66
C LEU A 360 -8.00 -19.37 17.85
N PRO A 361 -9.17 -19.65 18.46
CA PRO A 361 -10.31 -20.23 17.77
C PRO A 361 -10.78 -19.40 16.57
N GLN A 362 -11.54 -20.03 15.68
CA GLN A 362 -12.23 -19.32 14.61
C GLN A 362 -13.18 -18.28 15.17
N SER A 363 -13.31 -17.14 14.49
CA SER A 363 -14.16 -16.01 14.91
C SER A 363 -13.80 -15.45 16.30
N THR A 364 -12.54 -15.58 16.73
CA THR A 364 -12.07 -14.86 17.93
C THR A 364 -12.20 -13.35 17.74
N PHE A 365 -11.94 -12.87 16.52
CA PHE A 365 -12.24 -11.50 16.12
C PHE A 365 -13.48 -11.51 15.25
N ASP A 366 -14.43 -10.64 15.58
CA ASP A 366 -15.70 -10.52 14.89
C ASP A 366 -15.55 -9.66 13.63
N LEU A 367 -14.75 -8.60 13.72
CA LEU A 367 -14.47 -7.69 12.62
C LEU A 367 -12.95 -7.54 12.43
N LEU A 368 -12.48 -7.70 11.20
CA LEU A 368 -11.15 -7.28 10.77
C LEU A 368 -11.27 -5.97 9.98
N ILE A 369 -10.53 -4.94 10.35
CA ILE A 369 -10.36 -3.71 9.58
C ILE A 369 -8.93 -3.71 9.05
N ALA A 370 -8.76 -3.76 7.73
CA ALA A 370 -7.47 -3.63 7.07
C ALA A 370 -7.34 -2.22 6.48
N ASP A 371 -6.52 -1.38 7.12
CA ASP A 371 -6.21 -0.04 6.66
C ASP A 371 -5.11 -0.06 5.58
N GLU A 372 -5.19 0.89 4.64
CA GLU A 372 -4.38 0.94 3.42
C GLU A 372 -4.32 -0.42 2.68
N ALA A 373 -5.51 -0.99 2.42
CA ALA A 373 -5.65 -2.36 1.93
C ALA A 373 -4.89 -2.65 0.61
N HIS A 374 -4.60 -1.61 -0.19
CA HIS A 374 -3.81 -1.72 -1.41
C HIS A 374 -2.38 -2.24 -1.18
N GLU A 375 -1.83 -2.11 0.02
CA GLU A 375 -0.51 -2.68 0.37
C GLU A 375 -0.51 -4.22 0.40
N TYR A 376 -1.69 -4.86 0.49
CA TYR A 376 -1.82 -6.31 0.55
C TYR A 376 -2.11 -6.96 -0.80
N LYS A 377 -2.26 -6.19 -1.89
CA LYS A 377 -2.68 -6.69 -3.20
C LYS A 377 -1.71 -7.72 -3.81
N THR A 378 -0.41 -7.58 -3.59
CA THR A 378 0.60 -8.46 -4.21
C THR A 378 0.46 -9.92 -3.75
N GLY A 379 0.26 -10.85 -4.69
CA GLY A 379 0.00 -12.28 -4.43
C GLY A 379 1.07 -12.97 -3.57
N GLY A 380 2.36 -12.75 -3.87
CA GLY A 380 3.49 -13.39 -3.18
C GLY A 380 3.96 -12.69 -1.89
N SER A 381 3.33 -11.60 -1.47
CA SER A 381 3.81 -10.85 -0.31
C SER A 381 3.52 -11.57 1.01
N ALA A 382 4.51 -11.68 1.90
CA ALA A 382 4.32 -12.28 3.23
C ALA A 382 3.24 -11.55 4.05
N GLN A 383 3.16 -10.23 3.91
CA GLN A 383 2.14 -9.40 4.55
C GLN A 383 0.73 -9.70 3.98
N GLY A 384 0.59 -9.82 2.65
CA GLY A 384 -0.68 -10.19 2.03
C GLY A 384 -1.14 -11.59 2.42
N GLN A 385 -0.22 -12.55 2.51
CA GLN A 385 -0.55 -13.90 2.99
C GLN A 385 -0.99 -13.88 4.47
N ALA A 386 -0.28 -13.15 5.33
CA ALA A 386 -0.67 -12.99 6.73
C ALA A 386 -2.05 -12.32 6.87
N MET A 387 -2.34 -11.29 6.07
CA MET A 387 -3.65 -10.63 6.04
C MET A 387 -4.76 -11.60 5.64
N GLY A 388 -4.56 -12.41 4.59
CA GLY A 388 -5.53 -13.43 4.18
C GLY A 388 -5.80 -14.48 5.27
N VAL A 389 -4.77 -14.90 6.02
CA VAL A 389 -4.93 -15.81 7.16
C VAL A 389 -5.74 -15.18 8.29
N ILE A 390 -5.49 -13.91 8.62
CA ILE A 390 -6.25 -13.20 9.65
C ILE A 390 -7.69 -12.97 9.20
N ALA A 391 -7.92 -12.59 7.93
CA ALA A 391 -9.26 -12.46 7.34
C ALA A 391 -10.01 -13.81 7.34
N ALA A 392 -9.29 -14.92 7.15
CA ALA A 392 -9.84 -16.26 7.28
C ALA A 392 -10.30 -16.59 8.71
N LYS A 393 -9.66 -16.00 9.73
CA LYS A 393 -9.95 -16.17 11.16
C LYS A 393 -11.03 -15.22 11.70
N ALA A 394 -11.24 -14.09 11.03
CA ALA A 394 -12.26 -13.11 11.40
C ALA A 394 -13.62 -13.46 10.79
N ARG A 395 -14.69 -13.07 11.48
CA ARG A 395 -16.07 -13.32 11.02
C ARG A 395 -16.44 -12.42 9.82
N LYS A 396 -16.06 -11.15 9.87
CA LYS A 396 -16.26 -10.13 8.82
C LYS A 396 -14.97 -9.36 8.57
N THR A 397 -14.77 -8.86 7.34
CA THR A 397 -13.59 -8.07 6.95
C THR A 397 -13.99 -6.78 6.26
N VAL A 398 -13.34 -5.67 6.62
CA VAL A 398 -13.50 -4.37 5.98
C VAL A 398 -12.15 -3.92 5.45
N LEU A 399 -12.10 -3.59 4.17
CA LEU A 399 -10.91 -3.03 3.54
C LEU A 399 -11.07 -1.52 3.42
N LEU A 400 -10.17 -0.76 4.04
CA LEU A 400 -10.11 0.70 3.87
C LEU A 400 -8.97 1.01 2.91
N THR A 401 -9.26 1.69 1.80
CA THR A 401 -8.22 2.09 0.83
C THR A 401 -8.60 3.40 0.14
N GLY A 402 -7.60 4.17 -0.27
CA GLY A 402 -7.79 5.31 -1.19
C GLY A 402 -7.73 4.94 -2.67
N THR A 403 -7.22 3.74 -2.98
CA THR A 403 -7.09 3.24 -4.35
C THR A 403 -7.33 1.74 -4.35
N LEU A 404 -8.40 1.29 -4.99
CA LEU A 404 -8.72 -0.14 -5.06
C LEU A 404 -7.85 -0.90 -6.06
N MET A 405 -7.45 -0.27 -7.17
CA MET A 405 -6.68 -0.89 -8.24
C MET A 405 -5.35 -0.18 -8.49
N GLY A 406 -4.28 -0.94 -8.67
CA GLY A 406 -2.95 -0.43 -9.02
C GLY A 406 -2.68 -0.29 -10.51
N GLY A 407 -3.73 -0.28 -11.34
CA GLY A 407 -3.65 -0.28 -12.79
C GLY A 407 -3.90 -1.64 -13.44
N TYR A 408 -3.66 -2.76 -12.76
CA TYR A 408 -3.87 -4.11 -13.30
C TYR A 408 -4.98 -4.87 -12.55
N ALA A 409 -5.67 -5.78 -13.26
CA ALA A 409 -6.77 -6.57 -12.70
C ALA A 409 -6.31 -7.64 -11.70
N ASP A 410 -5.09 -8.16 -11.83
CA ASP A 410 -4.53 -9.19 -10.94
C ASP A 410 -4.22 -8.66 -9.53
N ASP A 411 -3.91 -7.37 -9.40
CA ASP A 411 -3.83 -6.70 -8.10
C ASP A 411 -5.15 -6.85 -7.33
N LEU A 412 -6.28 -6.62 -8.02
CA LEU A 412 -7.61 -6.74 -7.42
C LEU A 412 -7.95 -8.20 -7.11
N PHE A 413 -7.63 -9.14 -8.01
CA PHE A 413 -7.86 -10.58 -7.82
C PHE A 413 -7.36 -11.07 -6.46
N HIS A 414 -6.10 -10.78 -6.16
CA HIS A 414 -5.47 -11.25 -4.94
C HIS A 414 -6.04 -10.60 -3.68
N LEU A 415 -6.49 -9.34 -3.76
CA LEU A 415 -7.15 -8.67 -2.64
C LEU A 415 -8.55 -9.27 -2.39
N LEU A 416 -9.33 -9.47 -3.46
CA LEU A 416 -10.65 -10.10 -3.40
C LEU A 416 -10.57 -11.53 -2.90
N PHE A 417 -9.61 -12.33 -3.36
CA PHE A 417 -9.46 -13.72 -2.89
C PHE A 417 -9.17 -13.82 -1.39
N ARG A 418 -8.52 -12.80 -0.81
CA ARG A 418 -8.24 -12.76 0.64
C ARG A 418 -9.46 -12.35 1.46
N ALA A 419 -10.28 -11.42 0.96
CA ALA A 419 -11.44 -10.89 1.67
C ALA A 419 -12.72 -11.70 1.42
N LEU A 420 -12.92 -12.17 0.19
CA LEU A 420 -14.10 -12.86 -0.34
C LEU A 420 -13.74 -14.21 -1.01
N PRO A 421 -13.00 -15.13 -0.33
CA PRO A 421 -12.55 -16.38 -0.95
C PRO A 421 -13.70 -17.26 -1.48
N ALA A 422 -14.85 -17.28 -0.80
CA ALA A 422 -16.00 -18.07 -1.21
C ALA A 422 -16.55 -17.62 -2.57
N ARG A 423 -16.77 -16.30 -2.75
CA ARG A 423 -17.23 -15.70 -4.01
C ARG A 423 -16.27 -15.98 -5.16
N MET A 424 -14.97 -15.84 -4.91
CA MET A 424 -13.97 -16.12 -5.95
C MET A 424 -13.95 -17.61 -6.35
N ILE A 425 -14.17 -18.53 -5.41
CA ILE A 425 -14.25 -19.97 -5.68
C ILE A 425 -15.55 -20.35 -6.39
N GLU A 426 -16.68 -19.71 -6.05
CA GLU A 426 -17.98 -19.82 -6.73
C GLU A 426 -17.87 -19.39 -8.19
N ASP A 427 -17.12 -18.32 -8.46
CA ASP A 427 -16.82 -17.82 -9.81
C ASP A 427 -15.80 -18.70 -10.58
N GLY A 428 -15.32 -19.79 -9.99
CA GLY A 428 -14.44 -20.76 -10.65
C GLY A 428 -12.94 -20.50 -10.47
N TYR A 429 -12.56 -19.44 -9.75
CA TYR A 429 -11.16 -19.12 -9.49
C TYR A 429 -10.62 -19.93 -8.31
N ARG A 430 -10.02 -21.09 -8.60
CA ARG A 430 -9.55 -22.04 -7.57
C ARG A 430 -8.03 -22.17 -7.52
N PRO A 431 -7.43 -22.32 -6.33
CA PRO A 431 -6.02 -22.67 -6.20
C PRO A 431 -5.73 -24.02 -6.87
N SER A 432 -4.50 -24.19 -7.38
CA SER A 432 -4.02 -25.51 -7.83
C SER A 432 -3.92 -26.51 -6.67
N ALA A 433 -3.71 -27.79 -7.00
CA ALA A 433 -3.44 -28.83 -5.99
C ALA A 433 -2.20 -28.50 -5.11
N SER A 434 -1.24 -27.73 -5.63
CA SER A 434 -0.08 -27.24 -4.89
C SER A 434 -0.34 -25.96 -4.07
N GLY A 435 -1.57 -25.43 -4.09
CA GLY A 435 -1.95 -24.18 -3.41
C GLY A 435 -1.54 -22.91 -4.17
N SER A 436 -1.07 -23.03 -5.43
CA SER A 436 -0.70 -21.87 -6.24
C SER A 436 -1.92 -21.17 -6.79
N MET A 437 -1.93 -19.84 -6.67
CA MET A 437 -3.00 -18.96 -7.17
C MET A 437 -2.76 -18.46 -8.61
N ASN A 438 -1.64 -18.82 -9.23
CA ASN A 438 -1.24 -18.25 -10.52
C ASN A 438 -2.22 -18.57 -11.65
N ALA A 439 -2.72 -19.80 -11.71
CA ALA A 439 -3.68 -20.22 -12.73
C ALA A 439 -5.03 -19.49 -12.57
N ALA A 440 -5.52 -19.37 -11.34
CA ALA A 440 -6.73 -18.63 -11.03
C ALA A 440 -6.60 -17.13 -11.32
N ALA A 441 -5.46 -16.52 -10.96
CA ALA A 441 -5.17 -15.13 -11.27
C ALA A 441 -5.14 -14.88 -12.78
N MET A 442 -4.56 -15.80 -13.56
CA MET A 442 -4.55 -15.72 -15.02
C MET A 442 -5.93 -15.93 -15.66
N ALA A 443 -6.77 -16.80 -15.08
CA ALA A 443 -8.16 -16.95 -15.52
C ALA A 443 -8.94 -15.64 -15.26
N PHE A 444 -8.84 -15.09 -14.05
CA PHE A 444 -9.45 -13.80 -13.71
C PHE A 444 -8.98 -12.66 -14.63
N MET A 445 -7.68 -12.61 -14.95
CA MET A 445 -7.14 -11.65 -15.91
C MET A 445 -7.72 -11.81 -17.32
N ARG A 446 -8.04 -13.03 -17.76
CA ARG A 446 -8.68 -13.27 -19.06
C ARG A 446 -10.14 -12.82 -19.06
N ASP A 447 -10.86 -13.04 -17.96
CA ASP A 447 -12.28 -12.74 -17.87
C ASP A 447 -12.56 -11.24 -17.63
N HIS A 448 -11.65 -10.58 -16.91
CA HIS A 448 -11.86 -9.24 -16.37
C HIS A 448 -10.70 -8.26 -16.58
N GLY A 449 -9.53 -8.71 -16.99
CA GLY A 449 -8.37 -7.86 -17.23
C GLY A 449 -8.18 -7.52 -18.71
N VAL A 450 -7.11 -6.78 -19.00
CA VAL A 450 -6.65 -6.53 -20.37
C VAL A 450 -5.37 -7.32 -20.60
N LEU A 451 -5.34 -8.10 -21.69
CA LEU A 451 -4.18 -8.86 -22.13
C LEU A 451 -3.73 -8.35 -23.50
N LYS A 452 -2.42 -8.13 -23.65
CA LYS A 452 -1.79 -7.70 -24.90
C LYS A 452 -0.98 -8.86 -25.47
N ASP A 453 -1.39 -9.35 -26.62
CA ASP A 453 -0.61 -10.34 -27.36
C ASP A 453 0.43 -9.63 -28.23
N ILE A 454 1.71 -9.88 -27.94
CA ILE A 454 2.83 -9.36 -28.71
C ILE A 454 3.23 -10.43 -29.72
N TYR A 455 2.97 -10.16 -31.00
CA TYR A 455 3.40 -10.98 -32.12
C TYR A 455 4.80 -10.54 -32.53
N SER A 456 5.80 -11.40 -32.30
CA SER A 456 7.16 -11.19 -32.81
C SER A 456 7.38 -12.12 -33.98
N GLU A 457 7.47 -11.53 -35.18
CA GLU A 457 7.86 -12.22 -36.40
C GLU A 457 9.39 -12.19 -36.54
N SER A 458 10.01 -13.36 -36.62
CA SER A 458 11.42 -13.48 -36.99
C SER A 458 11.53 -14.14 -38.36
N ASN A 459 12.17 -13.43 -39.30
CA ASN A 459 12.58 -14.00 -40.56
C ASN A 459 13.79 -14.91 -40.32
N GLY A 460 13.65 -16.22 -40.58
CA GLY A 460 14.77 -17.16 -40.52
C GLY A 460 15.81 -16.89 -41.61
N PRO A 461 17.03 -17.46 -41.50
CA PRO A 461 18.03 -17.38 -42.58
C PRO A 461 17.46 -17.99 -43.86
N ALA A 462 17.65 -17.30 -44.98
CA ALA A 462 17.11 -17.69 -46.28
C ALA A 462 17.78 -18.99 -46.78
N HIS A 463 17.10 -20.13 -46.66
CA HIS A 463 17.42 -21.30 -47.46
C HIS A 463 16.63 -21.25 -48.79
N LYS A 464 17.28 -21.68 -49.88
CA LYS A 464 16.90 -21.50 -51.30
C LYS A 464 15.50 -21.98 -51.75
N THR A 465 14.62 -22.45 -50.86
CA THR A 465 13.34 -23.05 -51.27
C THR A 465 12.12 -22.78 -50.38
N ALA A 466 12.20 -22.01 -49.28
CA ALA A 466 10.99 -21.53 -48.57
C ALA A 466 11.27 -20.36 -47.62
N LYS A 467 10.45 -19.30 -47.67
CA LYS A 467 10.36 -18.29 -46.61
C LYS A 467 9.42 -18.80 -45.51
N GLY A 468 9.97 -19.35 -44.43
CA GLY A 468 9.19 -19.63 -43.21
C GLY A 468 9.29 -18.44 -42.26
N SER A 469 8.20 -17.69 -42.08
CA SER A 469 8.11 -16.74 -40.97
C SER A 469 7.76 -17.50 -39.69
N LYS A 470 8.55 -17.31 -38.63
CA LYS A 470 8.22 -17.85 -37.31
C LYS A 470 7.54 -16.74 -36.52
N ILE A 471 6.23 -16.88 -36.32
CA ILE A 471 5.44 -15.99 -35.45
C ILE A 471 5.51 -16.55 -34.04
N THR A 472 6.05 -15.76 -33.12
CA THR A 472 6.01 -16.05 -31.68
C THR A 472 5.01 -15.14 -31.00
N VAL A 473 4.07 -15.71 -30.25
CA VAL A 473 3.07 -14.95 -29.50
C VAL A 473 3.50 -14.88 -28.03
N ARG A 474 3.64 -13.67 -27.51
CA ARG A 474 3.88 -13.42 -26.09
C ARG A 474 2.75 -12.58 -25.52
N THR A 475 1.90 -13.19 -24.70
CA THR A 475 0.86 -12.48 -23.95
C THR A 475 1.49 -11.74 -22.76
N VAL A 476 1.20 -10.45 -22.66
CA VAL A 476 1.65 -9.56 -21.58
C VAL A 476 0.41 -8.90 -20.95
N LYS A 477 0.41 -8.73 -19.62
CA LYS A 477 -0.66 -8.04 -18.91
C LYS A 477 -0.64 -6.55 -19.28
N ALA A 478 -1.79 -5.99 -19.61
CA ALA A 478 -1.96 -4.56 -19.83
C ALA A 478 -2.80 -3.95 -18.70
N PRO A 479 -2.64 -2.64 -18.43
CA PRO A 479 -3.50 -1.95 -17.50
C PRO A 479 -4.95 -1.93 -17.99
N GLY A 480 -5.89 -1.94 -17.05
CA GLY A 480 -7.32 -1.90 -17.34
C GLY A 480 -8.11 -3.02 -16.68
N PHE A 481 -9.40 -2.76 -16.51
CA PHE A 481 -10.37 -3.68 -15.92
C PHE A 481 -11.66 -3.62 -16.73
N GLY A 482 -12.10 -4.78 -17.21
CA GLY A 482 -13.27 -4.88 -18.06
C GLY A 482 -14.55 -4.50 -17.32
N PRO A 483 -15.55 -3.90 -18.00
CA PRO A 483 -16.82 -3.48 -17.38
C PRO A 483 -17.54 -4.61 -16.64
N LYS A 484 -17.49 -5.84 -17.17
CA LYS A 484 -18.02 -7.04 -16.52
C LYS A 484 -17.39 -7.28 -15.15
N GLY A 485 -16.08 -7.03 -15.02
CA GLY A 485 -15.37 -7.13 -13.76
C GLY A 485 -15.81 -6.04 -12.77
N VAL A 486 -16.01 -4.81 -13.23
CA VAL A 486 -16.51 -3.71 -12.38
C VAL A 486 -17.86 -4.08 -11.78
N LEU A 487 -18.80 -4.50 -12.64
CA LEU A 487 -20.15 -4.86 -12.23
C LEU A 487 -20.20 -6.04 -11.26
N ARG A 488 -19.36 -7.07 -11.49
CA ARG A 488 -19.42 -8.32 -10.69
C ARG A 488 -18.52 -8.30 -9.46
N CYS A 489 -17.36 -7.64 -9.53
CA CYS A 489 -16.31 -7.75 -8.52
C CYS A 489 -16.09 -6.47 -7.71
N VAL A 490 -16.55 -5.31 -8.19
CA VAL A 490 -16.31 -4.01 -7.53
C VAL A 490 -17.59 -3.46 -6.92
N LEU A 491 -18.60 -3.15 -7.76
CA LEU A 491 -19.83 -2.49 -7.31
C LEU A 491 -20.57 -3.20 -6.16
N PRO A 492 -20.70 -4.55 -6.14
CA PRO A 492 -21.48 -5.21 -5.09
C PRO A 492 -20.85 -5.13 -3.69
N TYR A 493 -19.53 -4.89 -3.63
CA TYR A 493 -18.76 -4.98 -2.39
C TYR A 493 -18.10 -3.66 -1.99
N THR A 494 -18.17 -2.63 -2.84
CA THR A 494 -17.40 -1.39 -2.66
C THR A 494 -18.32 -0.19 -2.44
N ILE A 495 -18.10 0.53 -1.35
CA ILE A 495 -18.69 1.83 -1.07
C ILE A 495 -17.65 2.90 -1.40
N PHE A 496 -18.00 3.83 -2.29
CA PHE A 496 -17.14 4.94 -2.68
C PHE A 496 -17.46 6.16 -1.81
N LEU A 497 -16.41 6.81 -1.28
CA LEU A 497 -16.54 8.05 -0.54
C LEU A 497 -15.57 9.08 -1.11
N LYS A 498 -16.10 10.14 -1.73
CA LYS A 498 -15.28 11.22 -2.26
C LYS A 498 -15.25 12.38 -1.29
N LEU A 499 -14.21 13.20 -1.43
CA LEU A 499 -14.00 14.33 -0.57
C LEU A 499 -15.06 15.43 -0.80
N ARG A 500 -15.54 15.56 -2.05
CA ARG A 500 -16.66 16.43 -2.43
C ARG A 500 -17.98 16.06 -1.72
N ASP A 501 -18.18 14.78 -1.41
CA ASP A 501 -19.41 14.27 -0.80
C ASP A 501 -19.55 14.67 0.68
N ILE A 502 -18.43 15.04 1.33
CA ILE A 502 -18.42 15.45 2.74
C ILE A 502 -19.07 16.83 2.96
N GLY A 503 -19.13 17.66 1.91
CA GLY A 503 -19.86 18.94 1.85
C GLY A 503 -19.20 20.08 2.66
N GLY A 504 -19.01 21.26 2.04
CA GLY A 504 -18.78 22.58 2.68
C GLY A 504 -17.60 22.77 3.66
N VAL A 505 -16.88 21.70 4.01
CA VAL A 505 -15.86 21.67 5.07
C VAL A 505 -14.47 21.97 4.55
N LEU A 506 -14.29 21.89 3.23
CA LEU A 506 -12.99 22.09 2.60
C LEU A 506 -12.95 23.42 1.88
N PRO A 507 -11.87 24.18 2.04
CA PRO A 507 -11.65 25.38 1.27
C PRO A 507 -11.40 25.04 -0.20
N PRO A 508 -11.41 26.03 -1.10
CA PRO A 508 -11.14 25.76 -2.50
C PRO A 508 -9.71 25.19 -2.70
N TYR A 509 -9.54 24.49 -3.80
CA TYR A 509 -8.34 23.74 -4.15
C TYR A 509 -8.04 23.95 -5.63
N ASP A 510 -6.91 24.56 -5.92
CA ASP A 510 -6.47 24.85 -7.28
C ASP A 510 -5.15 24.14 -7.59
N GLU A 511 -5.07 23.54 -8.78
CA GLU A 511 -3.86 22.98 -9.35
C GLU A 511 -3.49 23.75 -10.63
N GLU A 512 -2.24 24.18 -10.77
CA GLU A 512 -1.75 24.81 -11.99
C GLU A 512 -0.39 24.28 -12.43
N PHE A 513 -0.21 24.20 -13.75
CA PHE A 513 1.10 24.01 -14.37
C PHE A 513 1.67 25.38 -14.69
N ARG A 514 2.84 25.70 -14.13
CA ARG A 514 3.52 26.96 -14.38
C ARG A 514 4.81 26.69 -15.16
N GLU A 515 4.78 27.13 -16.41
CA GLU A 515 5.93 27.03 -17.30
C GLU A 515 6.94 28.13 -16.98
N VAL A 516 8.22 27.74 -16.86
CA VAL A 516 9.32 28.66 -16.59
C VAL A 516 10.27 28.67 -17.79
N ALA A 517 10.60 29.85 -18.31
CA ALA A 517 11.57 29.99 -19.38
C ALA A 517 12.99 29.73 -18.87
N MET A 518 13.81 29.02 -19.65
CA MET A 518 15.24 28.89 -19.39
C MET A 518 15.99 30.16 -19.79
N ASP A 519 17.13 30.40 -19.15
CA ASP A 519 18.10 31.38 -19.65
C ASP A 519 18.68 30.92 -20.99
N ALA A 520 19.14 31.86 -21.83
CA ALA A 520 19.59 31.55 -23.19
C ALA A 520 20.70 30.46 -23.22
N GLY A 521 21.73 30.61 -22.38
CA GLY A 521 22.82 29.62 -22.29
C GLY A 521 22.36 28.25 -21.78
N GLN A 522 21.46 28.25 -20.79
CA GLN A 522 20.83 27.04 -20.27
C GLN A 522 20.01 26.32 -21.35
N ALA A 523 19.23 27.07 -22.13
CA ALA A 523 18.40 26.54 -23.21
C ALA A 523 19.25 25.95 -24.35
N ASP A 524 20.33 26.62 -24.75
CA ASP A 524 21.26 26.11 -25.75
C ASP A 524 21.93 24.81 -25.30
N ALA A 525 22.43 24.77 -24.06
CA ALA A 525 23.06 23.59 -23.50
C ALA A 525 22.05 22.42 -23.37
N TYR A 526 20.80 22.69 -22.98
CA TYR A 526 19.74 21.69 -22.95
C TYR A 526 19.45 21.12 -24.34
N ARG A 527 19.27 21.98 -25.35
CA ARG A 527 18.99 21.54 -26.74
C ARG A 527 20.09 20.64 -27.27
N ASN A 528 21.36 21.00 -27.03
CA ASN A 528 22.51 20.21 -27.46
C ASN A 528 22.56 18.85 -26.75
N LEU A 529 22.36 18.83 -25.44
CA LEU A 529 22.32 17.59 -24.65
C LEU A 529 21.17 16.68 -25.10
N ALA A 530 19.97 17.26 -25.27
CA ALA A 530 18.78 16.53 -25.72
C ALA A 530 18.95 15.94 -27.12
N ALA A 531 19.48 16.71 -28.07
CA ALA A 531 19.76 16.23 -29.42
C ALA A 531 20.75 15.06 -29.41
N SER A 532 21.86 15.19 -28.67
CA SER A 532 22.89 14.15 -28.55
C SER A 532 22.33 12.85 -27.93
N LEU A 533 21.64 12.95 -26.79
CA LEU A 533 21.10 11.76 -26.11
C LEU A 533 19.96 11.11 -26.89
N THR A 534 19.14 11.88 -27.59
CA THR A 534 18.08 11.35 -28.45
C THR A 534 18.67 10.59 -29.65
N ALA A 535 19.77 11.07 -30.23
CA ALA A 535 20.47 10.35 -31.30
C ALA A 535 21.01 8.99 -30.82
N GLU A 536 21.68 8.96 -29.66
CA GLU A 536 22.16 7.73 -29.02
C GLU A 536 21.01 6.75 -28.71
N LEU A 537 19.89 7.26 -28.20
CA LEU A 537 18.70 6.46 -27.91
C LEU A 537 18.08 5.88 -29.20
N LYS A 538 17.98 6.68 -30.27
CA LYS A 538 17.47 6.23 -31.58
C LYS A 538 18.34 5.08 -32.12
N GLU A 539 19.66 5.20 -32.06
CA GLU A 539 20.58 4.16 -32.52
C GLU A 539 20.52 2.88 -31.66
N ALA A 540 20.42 3.00 -30.34
CA ALA A 540 20.23 1.86 -29.45
C ALA A 540 18.91 1.12 -29.73
N LEU A 541 17.80 1.86 -29.92
CA LEU A 541 16.49 1.27 -30.23
C LEU A 541 16.47 0.56 -31.58
N ARG A 542 17.20 1.06 -32.60
CA ARG A 542 17.37 0.35 -33.88
C ARG A 542 18.03 -1.01 -33.70
N LYS A 543 18.96 -1.13 -32.74
CA LYS A 543 19.61 -2.39 -32.34
C LYS A 543 18.78 -3.22 -31.35
N ARG A 544 17.53 -2.82 -31.07
CA ARG A 544 16.65 -3.40 -30.05
C ARG A 544 17.24 -3.38 -28.63
N ASP A 545 18.12 -2.42 -28.35
CA ASP A 545 18.68 -2.18 -27.02
C ASP A 545 17.86 -1.11 -26.27
N THR A 546 17.23 -1.50 -25.17
CA THR A 546 16.42 -0.62 -24.32
C THR A 546 17.18 -0.11 -23.08
N THR A 547 18.45 -0.45 -22.94
CA THR A 547 19.23 -0.14 -21.73
C THR A 547 19.49 1.35 -21.52
N LEU A 548 19.48 2.15 -22.60
CA LEU A 548 19.67 3.60 -22.54
C LEU A 548 18.43 4.38 -22.12
N LEU A 549 17.24 3.80 -22.25
CA LEU A 549 15.96 4.49 -22.06
C LEU A 549 15.89 5.14 -20.67
N GLY A 550 16.20 4.37 -19.62
CA GLY A 550 16.19 4.88 -18.25
C GLY A 550 17.23 5.99 -18.00
N VAL A 551 18.43 5.88 -18.57
CA VAL A 551 19.49 6.90 -18.35
C VAL A 551 19.14 8.20 -19.06
N VAL A 552 18.74 8.13 -20.33
CA VAL A 552 18.43 9.32 -21.14
C VAL A 552 17.28 10.11 -20.51
N LEU A 553 16.18 9.44 -20.15
CA LEU A 553 15.04 10.11 -19.52
C LEU A 553 15.40 10.76 -18.19
N ASN A 554 16.13 10.04 -17.33
CA ASN A 554 16.54 10.57 -16.03
C ASN A 554 17.44 11.81 -16.17
N VAL A 555 18.31 11.84 -17.17
CA VAL A 555 19.17 13.00 -17.43
C VAL A 555 18.35 14.17 -17.96
N LEU A 556 17.50 13.96 -18.98
CA LEU A 556 16.71 15.05 -19.57
C LEU A 556 15.70 15.67 -18.59
N LEU A 557 15.18 14.88 -17.64
CA LEU A 557 14.34 15.40 -16.57
C LEU A 557 15.13 16.17 -15.52
N ALA A 558 16.34 15.70 -15.17
CA ALA A 558 17.08 16.22 -14.02
C ALA A 558 18.07 17.35 -14.35
N TRP A 559 18.67 17.34 -15.54
CA TRP A 559 19.77 18.25 -15.88
C TRP A 559 19.35 19.72 -15.80
N SER A 560 18.15 20.06 -16.24
CA SER A 560 17.63 21.44 -16.20
C SER A 560 17.58 22.01 -14.78
N ASP A 561 17.31 21.19 -13.77
CA ASP A 561 17.33 21.58 -12.34
C ASP A 561 18.71 21.38 -11.67
N CYS A 562 19.66 20.73 -12.35
CA CYS A 562 20.97 20.36 -11.80
C CYS A 562 22.14 21.01 -12.54
N CYS A 563 21.87 21.89 -13.52
CA CYS A 563 22.87 22.48 -14.40
C CYS A 563 23.84 23.46 -13.71
N PHE A 564 23.77 23.62 -12.39
CA PHE A 564 24.82 24.21 -11.57
C PHE A 564 26.00 23.25 -11.29
N ARG A 565 25.93 22.02 -11.81
CA ARG A 565 26.99 21.02 -11.81
C ARG A 565 27.22 20.53 -13.25
N ALA A 566 28.45 20.12 -13.54
CA ALA A 566 28.73 19.43 -14.80
C ALA A 566 28.10 18.04 -14.78
N GLU A 567 27.57 17.61 -15.94
CA GLU A 567 26.91 16.32 -16.10
C GLU A 567 27.70 15.46 -17.09
N THR A 568 28.03 14.23 -16.68
CA THR A 568 28.65 13.23 -17.55
C THR A 568 27.71 12.04 -17.66
N VAL A 569 27.10 11.87 -18.83
CA VAL A 569 26.18 10.76 -19.09
C VAL A 569 26.97 9.55 -19.54
N ARG A 570 26.80 8.42 -18.85
CA ARG A 570 27.50 7.17 -19.18
C ARG A 570 26.52 6.04 -19.43
N HIS A 571 26.86 5.18 -20.38
CA HIS A 571 26.14 3.96 -20.65
C HIS A 571 26.16 3.04 -19.39
N PRO A 572 25.02 2.49 -18.93
CA PRO A 572 24.95 1.67 -17.71
C PRO A 572 25.88 0.46 -17.69
N ARG A 573 25.94 -0.26 -18.82
CA ARG A 573 26.74 -1.48 -18.98
C ARG A 573 28.18 -1.20 -19.36
N THR A 574 28.42 -0.52 -20.49
CA THR A 574 29.76 -0.33 -21.04
C THR A 574 30.54 0.79 -20.35
N ARG A 575 29.89 1.64 -19.54
CA ARG A 575 30.47 2.84 -18.90
C ARG A 575 31.03 3.87 -19.88
N GLN A 576 30.80 3.70 -21.18
CA GLN A 576 31.14 4.66 -22.23
C GLN A 576 30.45 6.00 -21.97
N VAL A 577 31.16 7.10 -22.19
CA VAL A 577 30.58 8.45 -22.12
C VAL A 577 29.72 8.68 -23.35
N LEU A 578 28.44 8.98 -23.14
CA LEU A 578 27.44 9.27 -24.17
C LEU A 578 27.36 10.77 -24.44
N ALA A 579 27.40 11.58 -23.39
CA ALA A 579 27.38 13.03 -23.47
C ALA A 579 28.08 13.65 -22.27
N PHE A 580 28.62 14.85 -22.46
CA PHE A 580 29.15 15.69 -21.39
C PHE A 580 28.62 17.11 -21.58
N THR A 581 28.19 17.74 -20.48
CA THR A 581 27.75 19.13 -20.48
C THR A 581 28.31 19.83 -19.25
N PRO A 582 29.04 20.96 -19.41
CA PRO A 582 29.57 21.70 -18.28
C PRO A 582 28.46 22.37 -17.47
N ALA A 583 28.79 22.79 -16.24
CA ALA A 583 27.88 23.60 -15.44
C ALA A 583 27.57 24.92 -16.16
N GLN A 584 26.29 25.30 -16.19
CA GLN A 584 25.79 26.55 -16.75
C GLN A 584 25.65 27.64 -15.69
N PHE A 585 25.53 27.25 -14.43
CA PHE A 585 25.43 28.15 -13.28
C PHE A 585 26.46 27.78 -12.21
N ASN A 586 26.83 28.72 -11.37
CA ASN A 586 27.61 28.44 -10.17
C ASN A 586 26.70 28.18 -8.94
N GLU A 587 27.31 27.87 -7.79
CA GLU A 587 26.56 27.53 -6.57
C GLU A 587 25.74 28.69 -5.98
N LEU A 588 26.02 29.94 -6.37
CA LEU A 588 25.39 31.16 -5.85
C LEU A 588 24.41 31.81 -6.84
N GLU A 589 24.55 31.55 -8.14
CA GLU A 589 23.67 32.09 -9.17
C GLU A 589 22.30 31.43 -9.10
N ILE A 590 21.23 32.23 -8.98
CA ILE A 590 19.85 31.76 -8.91
C ILE A 590 19.36 31.36 -10.31
N MET A 591 18.95 30.10 -10.48
CA MET A 591 18.35 29.61 -11.73
C MET A 591 16.89 30.07 -11.89
N PRO A 592 16.32 30.07 -13.11
CA PRO A 592 14.97 30.61 -13.33
C PRO A 592 13.87 29.96 -12.49
N LYS A 593 13.84 28.62 -12.35
CA LYS A 593 12.85 27.95 -11.46
C LYS A 593 13.07 28.24 -9.97
N GLU A 594 14.32 28.47 -9.56
CA GLU A 594 14.63 28.83 -8.17
C GLU A 594 14.15 30.24 -7.86
N ARG A 595 14.27 31.16 -8.84
CA ARG A 595 13.71 32.50 -8.77
C ARG A 595 12.19 32.47 -8.65
N GLU A 596 11.53 31.68 -9.49
CA GLU A 596 10.09 31.49 -9.44
C GLU A 596 9.63 30.97 -8.06
N LEU A 597 10.35 30.00 -7.49
CA LEU A 597 10.08 29.51 -6.13
C LEU A 597 10.24 30.62 -5.08
N ILE A 598 11.30 31.43 -5.16
CA ILE A 598 11.55 32.55 -4.25
C ILE A 598 10.40 33.55 -4.31
N ASP A 599 9.94 33.89 -5.51
CA ASP A 599 8.85 34.85 -5.71
C ASP A 599 7.54 34.32 -5.15
N ILE A 600 7.20 33.04 -5.39
CA ILE A 600 6.04 32.37 -4.77
C ILE A 600 6.15 32.40 -3.24
N CYS A 601 7.31 32.03 -2.67
CA CYS A 601 7.50 32.06 -1.23
C CYS A 601 7.38 33.47 -0.64
N ARG A 602 7.80 34.50 -1.37
CA ARG A 602 7.71 35.90 -0.95
C ARG A 602 6.25 36.36 -0.91
N GLU A 603 5.47 36.06 -1.94
CA GLU A 603 4.04 36.34 -2.00
C GLU A 603 3.27 35.65 -0.87
N GLU A 604 3.56 34.36 -0.66
CA GLU A 604 2.90 33.56 0.39
C GLU A 604 3.24 34.06 1.79
N LYS A 605 4.52 34.38 2.06
CA LYS A 605 4.94 34.95 3.34
C LYS A 605 4.31 36.31 3.60
N ALA A 606 4.18 37.16 2.57
CA ALA A 606 3.47 38.43 2.69
C ALA A 606 1.98 38.24 3.02
N ALA A 607 1.36 37.17 2.53
CA ALA A 607 0.00 36.76 2.88
C ALA A 607 -0.12 36.01 4.22
N GLY A 608 0.98 35.85 4.98
CA GLY A 608 1.00 35.10 6.25
C GLY A 608 0.84 33.58 6.08
N ARG A 609 1.10 33.06 4.87
CA ARG A 609 0.97 31.66 4.49
C ARG A 609 2.35 30.98 4.45
N LYS A 610 2.38 29.67 4.72
CA LYS A 610 3.60 28.85 4.65
C LYS A 610 3.61 28.01 3.38
N THR A 611 4.80 27.71 2.87
CA THR A 611 4.97 26.96 1.61
C THR A 611 5.60 25.58 1.87
N LEU A 612 5.01 24.54 1.28
CA LEU A 612 5.57 23.19 1.19
C LEU A 612 6.22 23.01 -0.18
N VAL A 613 7.51 22.69 -0.22
CA VAL A 613 8.29 22.54 -1.45
C VAL A 613 8.69 21.08 -1.63
N TYR A 614 8.23 20.49 -2.73
CA TYR A 614 8.60 19.13 -3.10
C TYR A 614 9.81 19.10 -4.02
N SER A 615 10.82 18.33 -3.62
CA SER A 615 12.05 18.11 -4.36
C SER A 615 12.39 16.61 -4.35
N VAL A 616 12.47 15.99 -5.53
CA VAL A 616 12.62 14.53 -5.67
C VAL A 616 14.08 14.08 -5.77
N TYR A 617 14.99 14.93 -6.25
CA TYR A 617 16.39 14.55 -6.43
C TYR A 617 17.15 14.48 -5.11
N THR A 618 17.96 13.43 -4.97
CA THR A 618 18.75 13.12 -3.77
C THR A 618 20.15 12.65 -4.16
N GLY A 619 21.05 12.45 -3.18
CA GLY A 619 22.40 11.96 -3.42
C GLY A 619 23.24 12.93 -4.26
N THR A 620 23.85 12.44 -5.35
CA THR A 620 24.70 13.26 -6.24
C THR A 620 23.93 14.36 -6.96
N ARG A 621 22.60 14.27 -7.05
CA ARG A 621 21.72 15.29 -7.62
C ARG A 621 20.88 16.00 -6.55
N ASP A 622 21.28 15.97 -5.28
CA ASP A 622 20.52 16.65 -4.22
C ASP A 622 20.41 18.16 -4.51
N THR A 623 19.18 18.62 -4.66
CA THR A 623 18.78 20.02 -4.84
C THR A 623 18.26 20.63 -3.53
N THR A 624 17.89 19.82 -2.52
CA THR A 624 17.26 20.32 -1.29
C THR A 624 18.17 21.24 -0.48
N SER A 625 19.47 20.92 -0.42
CA SER A 625 20.48 21.74 0.28
C SER A 625 20.64 23.11 -0.37
N ARG A 626 20.62 23.15 -1.71
CA ARG A 626 20.75 24.39 -2.49
C ARG A 626 19.52 25.27 -2.34
N LEU A 627 18.33 24.70 -2.52
CA LEU A 627 17.07 25.42 -2.31
C LEU A 627 16.98 26.00 -0.90
N LYS A 628 17.41 25.24 0.12
CA LYS A 628 17.49 25.74 1.50
C LYS A 628 18.39 26.96 1.61
N MET A 629 19.61 26.89 1.08
CA MET A 629 20.59 27.99 1.12
C MET A 629 20.04 29.26 0.46
N LEU A 630 19.50 29.14 -0.76
CA LEU A 630 18.97 30.28 -1.52
C LEU A 630 17.79 30.94 -0.80
N LEU A 631 16.85 30.15 -0.26
CA LEU A 631 15.72 30.68 0.50
C LEU A 631 16.15 31.30 1.84
N GLU A 632 17.14 30.74 2.54
CA GLU A 632 17.67 31.36 3.77
C GLU A 632 18.37 32.70 3.49
N GLN A 633 19.05 32.84 2.34
CA GLN A 633 19.64 34.11 1.89
C GLN A 633 18.59 35.20 1.62
N GLU A 634 17.41 34.79 1.13
CA GLU A 634 16.25 35.67 0.95
C GLU A 634 15.47 35.93 2.26
N GLY A 635 15.96 35.44 3.41
CA GLY A 635 15.39 35.70 4.73
C GLY A 635 14.21 34.80 5.12
N PHE A 636 14.05 33.65 4.48
CA PHE A 636 13.06 32.63 4.89
C PHE A 636 13.62 31.74 6.01
N ARG A 637 12.75 31.34 6.96
CA ARG A 637 13.05 30.25 7.91
C ARG A 637 12.72 28.92 7.24
N VAL A 638 13.75 28.17 6.87
CA VAL A 638 13.59 26.96 6.04
C VAL A 638 13.97 25.70 6.80
N ALA A 639 13.15 24.67 6.69
CA ALA A 639 13.47 23.34 7.18
C ALA A 639 13.46 22.31 6.04
N VAL A 640 14.33 21.30 6.14
CA VAL A 640 14.42 20.21 5.14
C VAL A 640 14.14 18.88 5.82
N LEU A 641 13.03 18.23 5.48
CA LEU A 641 12.71 16.89 5.93
C LEU A 641 13.43 15.87 5.03
N ARG A 642 14.39 15.14 5.60
CA ARG A 642 15.18 14.13 4.89
C ARG A 642 14.76 12.70 5.27
N ALA A 643 15.15 11.74 4.43
CA ALA A 643 14.91 10.32 4.67
C ALA A 643 15.60 9.79 5.95
N SER A 644 16.66 10.47 6.42
CA SER A 644 17.33 10.19 7.69
C SER A 644 16.45 10.44 8.92
N VAL A 645 15.35 11.18 8.77
CA VAL A 645 14.32 11.31 9.82
C VAL A 645 13.40 10.09 9.72
N ASP A 646 13.45 9.26 10.77
CA ASP A 646 12.61 8.08 10.93
C ASP A 646 11.13 8.42 10.70
N ALA A 647 10.43 7.57 9.95
CA ALA A 647 9.05 7.81 9.54
C ALA A 647 8.10 8.10 10.73
N SER A 648 8.32 7.46 11.88
CA SER A 648 7.54 7.66 13.10
C SER A 648 7.77 9.01 13.76
N ARG A 649 8.90 9.67 13.51
CA ARG A 649 9.27 10.95 14.13
C ARG A 649 8.98 12.16 13.24
N ARG A 650 8.51 11.95 12.00
CA ARG A 650 8.34 13.02 11.03
C ARG A 650 7.29 14.03 11.45
N GLU A 651 6.17 13.57 12.00
CA GLU A 651 5.08 14.44 12.49
C GLU A 651 5.60 15.37 13.60
N ASP A 652 6.25 14.81 14.61
CA ASP A 652 6.85 15.58 15.72
C ASP A 652 7.93 16.54 15.22
N TRP A 653 8.81 16.06 14.33
CA TRP A 653 9.88 16.90 13.77
C TRP A 653 9.30 18.10 13.02
N ILE A 654 8.21 17.91 12.26
CA ILE A 654 7.51 19.00 11.56
C ILE A 654 6.87 19.96 12.58
N ALA A 655 6.22 19.44 13.62
CA ALA A 655 5.64 20.26 14.69
C ALA A 655 6.71 21.11 15.40
N GLU A 656 7.87 20.53 15.73
CA GLU A 656 9.00 21.26 16.29
C GLU A 656 9.50 22.38 15.37
N GLN A 657 9.50 22.16 14.05
CA GLN A 657 9.87 23.21 13.11
C GLN A 657 8.79 24.30 13.05
N LEU A 658 7.51 23.94 13.10
CA LEU A 658 6.39 24.89 13.13
C LEU A 658 6.46 25.79 14.38
N ASP A 659 6.80 25.23 15.54
CA ASP A 659 7.00 25.99 16.79
C ASP A 659 8.18 26.99 16.68
N ARG A 660 9.20 26.65 15.87
CA ARG A 660 10.31 27.56 15.54
C ARG A 660 9.92 28.62 14.49
N GLY A 661 8.69 28.57 14.01
CA GLY A 661 8.11 29.50 13.06
C GLY A 661 8.62 29.34 11.64
N ILE A 662 8.85 28.12 11.16
CA ILE A 662 9.28 27.95 9.75
C ILE A 662 8.29 28.57 8.76
N ASP A 663 8.85 29.17 7.72
CA ASP A 663 8.09 29.77 6.61
C ASP A 663 7.98 28.74 5.45
N VAL A 664 9.04 27.95 5.23
CA VAL A 664 9.13 26.99 4.13
C VAL A 664 9.60 25.61 4.62
N LEU A 665 8.88 24.56 4.23
CA LEU A 665 9.27 23.16 4.44
C LEU A 665 9.64 22.52 3.11
N ILE A 666 10.88 22.06 2.96
CA ILE A 666 11.35 21.31 1.79
C ILE A 666 11.34 19.81 2.13
N THR A 667 10.75 18.97 1.28
CA THR A 667 10.76 17.51 1.47
C THR A 667 10.69 16.77 0.15
N ASN A 668 11.07 15.49 0.15
CA ASN A 668 10.72 14.59 -0.94
C ASN A 668 9.27 14.10 -0.75
N PRO A 669 8.41 14.10 -1.79
CA PRO A 669 7.02 13.67 -1.69
C PRO A 669 6.87 12.21 -1.23
N GLU A 670 7.84 11.33 -1.51
CA GLU A 670 7.87 9.94 -1.01
C GLU A 670 7.94 9.85 0.52
N LEU A 671 8.43 10.90 1.21
CA LEU A 671 8.54 10.91 2.67
C LEU A 671 7.21 11.21 3.36
N VAL A 672 6.28 11.84 2.65
CA VAL A 672 4.97 12.28 3.17
C VAL A 672 3.80 11.52 2.54
N LYS A 673 4.08 10.54 1.69
CA LYS A 673 3.06 9.72 1.01
C LYS A 673 2.15 8.92 1.95
N THR A 674 2.48 8.75 3.23
CA THR A 674 1.62 8.02 4.18
C THR A 674 1.45 8.81 5.47
N GLY A 675 0.22 8.83 5.99
CA GLY A 675 -0.07 9.18 7.39
C GLY A 675 0.05 10.64 7.85
N LEU A 676 0.85 11.49 7.19
CA LEU A 676 1.09 12.87 7.63
C LEU A 676 0.04 13.85 7.10
N ASP A 677 -0.45 14.71 7.99
CA ASP A 677 -1.37 15.83 7.70
C ASP A 677 -0.55 17.14 7.72
N LEU A 678 -0.49 17.87 6.60
CA LEU A 678 0.36 19.07 6.44
C LEU A 678 -0.46 20.36 6.33
N LEU A 679 -1.52 20.46 7.15
CA LEU A 679 -2.51 21.54 7.10
C LEU A 679 -1.90 22.96 7.22
N GLU A 680 -0.78 23.08 7.93
CA GLU A 680 -0.06 24.36 8.13
C GLU A 680 0.60 24.91 6.86
N PHE A 681 0.69 24.14 5.78
CA PHE A 681 1.32 24.52 4.51
C PHE A 681 0.28 24.52 3.38
N PRO A 682 -0.55 25.57 3.27
CA PRO A 682 -1.63 25.65 2.29
C PRO A 682 -1.14 25.81 0.84
N THR A 683 0.11 26.20 0.61
CA THR A 683 0.68 26.32 -0.73
C THR A 683 1.74 25.25 -0.94
N ILE A 684 1.58 24.46 -1.99
CA ILE A 684 2.46 23.36 -2.36
C ILE A 684 3.12 23.72 -3.69
N VAL A 685 4.44 23.67 -3.74
CA VAL A 685 5.22 23.89 -4.96
C VAL A 685 6.01 22.62 -5.28
N PHE A 686 5.72 22.01 -6.42
CA PHE A 686 6.53 20.93 -6.96
C PHE A 686 7.65 21.54 -7.81
N MET A 687 8.87 21.55 -7.26
CA MET A 687 10.07 21.84 -8.06
C MET A 687 10.28 20.75 -9.10
N GLN A 688 10.01 19.51 -8.71
CA GLN A 688 10.02 18.35 -9.60
C GLN A 688 8.85 17.42 -9.25
N SER A 689 8.13 16.94 -10.26
CA SER A 689 7.01 16.01 -10.10
C SER A 689 7.42 14.53 -10.04
N GLY A 690 8.60 14.18 -10.55
CA GLY A 690 8.93 12.78 -10.87
C GLY A 690 7.99 12.22 -11.95
N TRP A 691 7.82 10.89 -11.99
CA TRP A 691 6.93 10.20 -12.93
C TRP A 691 5.95 9.22 -12.26
N ASN A 692 5.92 9.15 -10.93
CA ASN A 692 4.96 8.32 -10.20
C ASN A 692 3.68 9.13 -9.90
N ILE A 693 2.62 8.86 -10.67
CA ILE A 693 1.29 9.49 -10.53
C ILE A 693 0.74 9.34 -9.11
N TYR A 694 0.89 8.16 -8.52
CA TYR A 694 0.33 7.88 -7.20
C TYR A 694 0.97 8.79 -6.16
N THR A 695 2.31 8.83 -6.12
CA THR A 695 3.05 9.71 -5.20
C THR A 695 2.66 11.17 -5.40
N LEU A 696 2.49 11.62 -6.65
CA LEU A 696 2.07 12.99 -6.98
C LEU A 696 0.69 13.31 -6.40
N GLN A 697 -0.33 12.52 -6.72
CA GLN A 697 -1.70 12.71 -6.25
C GLN A 697 -1.79 12.65 -4.72
N GLN A 698 -1.07 11.72 -4.11
CA GLN A 698 -1.04 11.57 -2.66
C GLN A 698 -0.39 12.76 -1.96
N ALA A 699 0.66 13.33 -2.55
CA ALA A 699 1.43 14.43 -2.01
C ALA A 699 0.71 15.78 -2.18
N ALA A 700 0.04 16.01 -3.32
CA ALA A 700 -0.74 17.22 -3.61
C ALA A 700 -1.92 17.39 -2.63
N ARG A 701 -2.55 16.28 -2.21
CA ARG A 701 -3.69 16.29 -1.27
C ARG A 701 -3.28 16.23 0.22
N ARG A 702 -2.01 16.48 0.57
CA ARG A 702 -1.55 16.45 1.99
C ARG A 702 -1.97 17.65 2.81
N SER A 703 -2.12 18.79 2.15
CA SER A 703 -2.55 20.04 2.79
C SER A 703 -4.05 20.29 2.62
N TRP A 704 -4.72 19.58 1.71
CA TRP A 704 -6.16 19.67 1.48
C TRP A 704 -6.91 18.52 2.16
N ARG A 705 -7.19 18.68 3.46
CA ARG A 705 -7.88 17.70 4.31
C ARG A 705 -8.81 18.39 5.30
N ILE A 706 -9.71 17.61 5.91
CA ILE A 706 -10.63 18.08 6.94
C ILE A 706 -9.84 18.79 8.05
N GLY A 707 -10.21 20.05 8.34
CA GLY A 707 -9.49 20.92 9.26
C GLY A 707 -8.67 22.03 8.58
N GLN A 708 -8.45 21.93 7.25
CA GLN A 708 -7.89 23.01 6.47
C GLN A 708 -8.86 24.20 6.44
N LYS A 709 -8.34 25.40 6.69
CA LYS A 709 -9.14 26.64 6.71
C LYS A 709 -8.76 27.61 5.61
N GLN A 710 -7.62 27.39 4.95
CA GLN A 710 -7.08 28.28 3.94
C GLN A 710 -7.19 27.66 2.55
N HIS A 711 -7.36 28.52 1.54
CA HIS A 711 -7.34 28.13 0.14
C HIS A 711 -6.07 27.36 -0.21
N VAL A 712 -6.17 26.14 -0.74
CA VAL A 712 -5.00 25.31 -1.06
C VAL A 712 -4.59 25.53 -2.52
N LYS A 713 -3.33 25.87 -2.74
CA LYS A 713 -2.75 26.10 -4.07
C LYS A 713 -1.65 25.08 -4.33
N VAL A 714 -1.72 24.36 -5.44
CA VAL A 714 -0.70 23.40 -5.88
C VAL A 714 -0.11 23.86 -7.20
N ILE A 715 1.18 24.18 -7.20
CA ILE A 715 1.89 24.73 -8.35
C ILE A 715 2.93 23.71 -8.81
N TYR A 716 2.81 23.24 -10.05
CA TYR A 716 3.79 22.36 -10.67
C TYR A 716 4.71 23.17 -11.58
N LEU A 717 5.97 23.34 -11.19
CA LEU A 717 6.96 24.07 -11.98
C LEU A 717 7.62 23.15 -13.01
N GLY A 718 7.67 23.57 -14.26
CA GLY A 718 8.40 22.87 -15.31
C GLY A 718 9.05 23.85 -16.30
N TYR A 719 10.25 23.53 -16.79
CA TYR A 719 10.87 24.36 -17.81
C TYR A 719 10.14 24.20 -19.16
N ALA A 720 9.77 25.32 -19.77
CA ALA A 720 9.12 25.37 -21.07
C ALA A 720 9.97 24.64 -22.14
N ALA A 721 9.32 23.97 -23.09
CA ALA A 721 9.97 23.23 -24.18
C ALA A 721 11.00 22.16 -23.73
N THR A 722 10.79 21.54 -22.56
CA THR A 722 11.64 20.44 -22.06
C THR A 722 10.85 19.17 -21.77
N SER A 723 11.59 18.07 -21.54
CA SER A 723 11.01 16.79 -21.12
C SER A 723 10.23 16.88 -19.81
N GLN A 724 10.45 17.90 -18.96
CA GLN A 724 9.68 18.11 -17.74
C GLN A 724 8.21 18.41 -18.05
N MET A 725 7.96 19.38 -18.94
CA MET A 725 6.59 19.75 -19.34
C MET A 725 5.91 18.63 -20.12
N THR A 726 6.65 17.94 -21.00
CA THR A 726 6.14 16.76 -21.68
C THR A 726 5.72 15.66 -20.70
N CYS A 727 6.53 15.40 -19.66
CA CYS A 727 6.20 14.43 -18.62
C CYS A 727 4.96 14.84 -17.83
N LEU A 728 4.86 16.10 -17.40
CA LEU A 728 3.70 16.63 -16.68
C LEU A 728 2.40 16.49 -17.49
N ALA A 729 2.42 16.84 -18.77
CA ALA A 729 1.27 16.70 -19.65
C ALA A 729 0.82 15.23 -19.80
N LEU A 730 1.77 14.30 -19.96
CA LEU A 730 1.48 12.86 -20.00
C LEU A 730 0.90 12.35 -18.68
N MET A 731 1.43 12.83 -17.54
CA MET A 731 0.92 12.49 -16.21
C MET A 731 -0.52 12.99 -16.03
N ALA A 732 -0.81 14.23 -16.40
CA ALA A 732 -2.15 14.82 -16.32
C ALA A 732 -3.16 14.01 -17.13
N LYS A 733 -2.82 13.66 -18.37
CA LYS A 733 -3.66 12.81 -19.22
C LYS A 733 -3.94 11.45 -18.58
N LYS A 734 -2.93 10.82 -17.96
CA LYS A 734 -3.11 9.53 -17.27
C LYS A 734 -3.90 9.65 -15.97
N ILE A 735 -3.77 10.75 -15.23
CA ILE A 735 -4.55 11.00 -14.01
C ILE A 735 -6.04 11.05 -14.34
N LEU A 736 -6.43 11.79 -15.38
CA LEU A 736 -7.81 11.87 -15.86
C LEU A 736 -8.38 10.48 -16.18
N VAL A 737 -7.61 9.67 -16.91
CA VAL A 737 -8.00 8.28 -17.23
C VAL A 737 -8.07 7.40 -15.97
N SER A 738 -7.15 7.55 -15.01
CA SER A 738 -7.18 6.74 -13.78
C SER A 738 -8.32 7.11 -12.84
N GLN A 739 -8.71 8.39 -12.77
CA GLN A 739 -9.88 8.81 -11.98
C GLN A 739 -11.16 8.17 -12.51
N SER A 740 -11.20 7.87 -13.81
CA SER A 740 -12.39 7.29 -14.42
C SER A 740 -12.76 5.90 -13.92
N THR A 741 -11.75 5.08 -13.62
CA THR A 741 -11.93 3.73 -13.05
C THR A 741 -12.25 3.76 -11.55
N SER A 742 -12.15 4.93 -10.91
CA SER A 742 -12.45 5.16 -9.48
C SER A 742 -13.85 5.76 -9.25
N GLY A 743 -14.73 5.70 -10.26
CA GLY A 743 -16.15 6.08 -10.14
C GLY A 743 -16.50 7.49 -10.62
N ASP A 744 -15.71 8.10 -11.50
CA ASP A 744 -16.16 9.23 -12.33
C ASP A 744 -16.23 8.74 -13.78
N VAL A 745 -17.40 8.43 -14.32
CA VAL A 745 -17.50 7.98 -15.72
C VAL A 745 -17.08 9.16 -16.62
N PRO A 746 -16.08 9.02 -17.52
CA PRO A 746 -15.82 10.06 -18.52
C PRO A 746 -17.04 10.13 -19.44
N GLU A 747 -17.34 11.30 -20.01
CA GLU A 747 -18.46 11.46 -20.97
C GLU A 747 -18.37 10.48 -22.16
N SER A 748 -17.18 9.94 -22.44
CA SER A 748 -16.95 8.84 -23.37
C SER A 748 -16.33 7.63 -22.63
N GLY A 749 -17.11 6.55 -22.47
CA GLY A 749 -16.62 5.29 -21.88
C GLY A 749 -15.59 4.54 -22.73
N LEU A 750 -15.34 5.01 -23.95
CA LEU A 750 -14.43 4.41 -24.93
C LEU A 750 -12.98 4.91 -24.79
N ASP A 751 -12.75 6.10 -24.21
CA ASP A 751 -11.39 6.61 -23.96
C ASP A 751 -10.59 5.76 -22.96
N VAL A 752 -11.30 5.02 -22.10
CA VAL A 752 -10.71 4.07 -21.14
C VAL A 752 -10.11 2.84 -21.84
N LEU A 753 -10.62 2.50 -23.03
CA LEU A 753 -10.14 1.37 -23.84
C LEU A 753 -8.98 1.75 -24.76
N ASN A 754 -8.76 3.04 -25.00
CA ASN A 754 -7.70 3.54 -25.88
C ASN A 754 -6.36 3.73 -25.14
N GLN A 755 -6.05 2.80 -24.23
CA GLN A 755 -4.81 2.81 -23.46
C GLN A 755 -3.67 2.25 -24.30
N ASP A 756 -2.79 3.14 -24.78
CA ASP A 756 -1.38 2.78 -24.90
C ASP A 756 -0.87 2.48 -23.47
N GLY A 757 -0.92 1.19 -23.09
CA GLY A 757 -0.51 0.66 -21.77
C GLY A 757 0.98 0.79 -21.47
N ASP A 758 1.68 1.72 -22.10
CA ASP A 758 3.08 2.02 -21.91
C ASP A 758 3.27 2.82 -20.61
N SER A 759 4.37 2.58 -19.88
CA SER A 759 4.75 3.41 -18.73
C SER A 759 4.94 4.88 -19.18
N ILE A 760 4.84 5.84 -18.24
CA ILE A 760 5.14 7.26 -18.59
C ILE A 760 6.53 7.37 -19.22
N GLU A 761 7.48 6.58 -18.73
CA GLU A 761 8.84 6.49 -19.27
C GLU A 761 8.85 6.08 -20.75
N VAL A 762 8.11 5.03 -21.13
CA VAL A 762 8.05 4.55 -22.50
C VAL A 762 7.29 5.54 -23.41
N ALA A 763 6.21 6.14 -22.92
CA ALA A 763 5.47 7.16 -23.65
C ALA A 763 6.34 8.41 -23.92
N LEU A 764 7.08 8.87 -22.90
CA LEU A 764 8.01 9.97 -23.01
C LEU A 764 9.16 9.64 -23.97
N ALA A 765 9.72 8.43 -23.88
CA ALA A 765 10.77 7.98 -24.81
C ALA A 765 10.28 7.92 -26.26
N ARG A 766 9.03 7.49 -26.51
CA ARG A 766 8.45 7.50 -27.86
C ARG A 766 8.29 8.91 -28.39
N GLN A 767 7.80 9.86 -27.58
CA GLN A 767 7.69 11.26 -27.99
C GLN A 767 9.06 11.87 -28.29
N LEU A 768 10.09 11.56 -27.50
CA LEU A 768 11.47 11.99 -27.76
C LEU A 768 12.04 11.40 -29.06
N VAL A 769 11.67 10.17 -29.41
CA VAL A 769 12.11 9.52 -30.66
C VAL A 769 11.32 10.02 -31.87
N ALA A 770 10.06 10.44 -31.68
CA ALA A 770 9.20 10.96 -32.74
C ALA A 770 9.51 12.43 -33.09
N ALA A 771 9.98 13.20 -32.11
CA ALA A 771 10.57 14.53 -32.32
C ALA A 771 11.94 14.43 -33.01
#